data_AF-A0A2E8IEU2-F1
#
_entry.id   AF-A0A2E8IEU2-F1
#
_cell.length_a   1.000
_cell.length_b   1.000
_cell.length_c   1.000
_cell.angle_alpha   90.00
_cell.angle_beta   90.00
_cell.angle_gamma   90.00
#
_symmetry.space_group_name_H-M   'P 1'
#
loop_
_entity.id
_entity.type
_entity.pdbx_description
1 polymer ?
#
loop_
_entity_poly.entity_id
_entity_poly.type
_entity_poly.pdbx_seq_one_letter_code
_entity_poly.pdbx_strand_id
1 'polypeptide(L)'
;TYKFIRSTDSHQLLNFIIGLQMQPNNHGKNVRIEELATYIVTNLNSNPNGNLKLFKQHLDTEFASNYLEDIPENLFSENIVFYGGNYTVFSGIYGYAIETFKNLTETIFTQKNNLPDKFKNHVYSGVTLILELGKIISTNFKIEGNIEGANGDTKFVYSSNQITTSFSQSDIIRICQEHKIDPRIINDFIVEPNDKGFTNNNPDKNPLLKKPIINFEDKYYFVLISNQVAVLNEFVIRVSNQYNCNHELTELYHDKLWHEQWGACDKMGWQLTDIELPQNNTPSILKERVFQFEQNRLAYACFVHNDKDQEYFSSKNLDLNKRITEVITELKKNSSMKDHKFLSLITYDCMGRNMFIGFGAPQKDELRLSFSTHQFILLCSSEKWHNLSLWKFAKSYDRFSQKTKTTLTDTLDIYSIYKSKDESFYFGDETRPDFLTVVPGDGSRLIKEAKIEKNNHGILSQIKGQNVFIPSTKYANYAPLYKPLNSLGYYAICLKTFDFPIWIVNRQVKNKSMTIQVRNFAEAIGFWLHKLKPEIFDVLNRTISNFFEINIILDQKLFGDTQTKDIVESEDYDNYHFSLNENILEFSIPFSKMKTFTGSNNFGEREMMKAILNAFNLVKGISFSEQDIASFINKCIPLGQAKMILLSDSQKDPLVDNRWLVKPFYISDSEVDILLDEIPLLIEQKMEIPKNIDSEEDKKKLFNTATNLLLETLNKEIQNFEFDYLLHVLLELHETLVWKREHNKTMIPAQILCFGNLEGELKEILDKDNRLVKCLVLK
;
A
#
# COMPACT_ATOMS: atom_id res chain seq x y z
N THR A 1 29.05 31.40 4.04
CA THR A 1 27.84 31.20 3.19
C THR A 1 26.98 32.43 3.03
N TYR A 2 26.40 33.01 4.08
CA TYR A 2 25.44 34.13 3.95
C TYR A 2 25.97 35.40 3.27
N LYS A 3 27.22 35.79 3.54
CA LYS A 3 27.88 36.90 2.83
C LYS A 3 28.01 36.63 1.33
N PHE A 4 28.26 35.37 0.94
CA PHE A 4 28.36 34.96 -0.46
C PHE A 4 27.02 35.09 -1.18
N ILE A 5 25.91 34.69 -0.53
CA ILE A 5 24.56 34.81 -1.10
C ILE A 5 24.25 36.28 -1.45
N ARG A 6 24.56 37.22 -0.54
CA ARG A 6 24.33 38.66 -0.77
C ARG A 6 25.15 39.26 -1.90
N SER A 7 26.30 38.66 -2.23
CA SER A 7 27.21 39.15 -3.27
C SER A 7 27.08 38.42 -4.60
N THR A 8 26.16 37.46 -4.72
CA THR A 8 26.05 36.56 -5.88
C THR A 8 24.74 36.74 -6.64
N ASP A 9 24.82 36.67 -7.98
CA ASP A 9 23.66 36.70 -8.88
C ASP A 9 22.56 35.73 -8.41
N SER A 10 21.38 36.28 -8.12
CA SER A 10 20.27 35.53 -7.57
C SER A 10 19.67 34.56 -8.58
N HIS A 11 19.74 34.85 -9.89
CA HIS A 11 19.30 33.88 -10.90
C HIS A 11 20.12 32.59 -10.84
N GLN A 12 21.44 32.69 -10.64
CA GLN A 12 22.30 31.52 -10.47
C GLN A 12 22.00 30.77 -9.17
N LEU A 13 21.78 31.48 -8.06
CA LEU A 13 21.46 30.87 -6.77
C LEU A 13 20.10 30.17 -6.75
N LEU A 14 19.07 30.77 -7.38
CA LEU A 14 17.74 30.18 -7.50
C LEU A 14 17.77 28.90 -8.36
N ASN A 15 18.46 28.92 -9.50
CA ASN A 15 18.67 27.69 -10.29
C ASN A 15 19.47 26.63 -9.52
N PHE A 16 20.47 27.06 -8.75
CA PHE A 16 21.30 26.17 -7.95
C PHE A 16 20.49 25.48 -6.85
N ILE A 17 19.68 26.21 -6.08
CA ILE A 17 18.92 25.63 -4.96
C ILE A 17 17.80 24.70 -5.45
N ILE A 18 17.17 25.01 -6.59
CA ILE A 18 16.21 24.10 -7.24
C ILE A 18 16.95 22.85 -7.73
N GLY A 19 18.09 23.00 -8.41
CA GLY A 19 18.89 21.87 -8.86
C GLY A 19 19.41 20.98 -7.72
N LEU A 20 19.64 21.54 -6.53
CA LEU A 20 20.03 20.81 -5.33
C LEU A 20 18.90 19.89 -4.83
N GLN A 21 17.65 20.36 -4.87
CA GLN A 21 16.45 19.59 -4.53
C GLN A 21 16.17 18.48 -5.53
N MET A 22 16.58 18.66 -6.79
CA MET A 22 16.38 17.67 -7.86
C MET A 22 17.43 16.54 -7.87
N GLN A 23 18.19 16.37 -6.79
CA GLN A 23 19.13 15.25 -6.63
C GLN A 23 18.56 14.25 -5.62
N PRO A 24 18.32 12.97 -6.01
CA PRO A 24 17.86 11.94 -5.09
C PRO A 24 18.76 11.76 -3.85
N ASN A 25 20.07 11.99 -4.01
CA ASN A 25 21.05 11.88 -2.92
C ASN A 25 20.99 13.04 -1.91
N ASN A 26 20.19 14.06 -2.19
CA ASN A 26 19.92 15.15 -1.24
C ASN A 26 18.57 14.99 -0.53
N HIS A 27 17.84 13.91 -0.79
CA HIS A 27 16.65 13.57 -0.02
C HIS A 27 17.00 13.46 1.47
N GLY A 28 16.24 14.14 2.33
CA GLY A 28 16.54 14.25 3.76
C GLY A 28 17.40 15.45 4.17
N LYS A 29 17.90 16.25 3.22
CA LYS A 29 18.64 17.50 3.50
C LYS A 29 17.74 18.74 3.39
N ASN A 30 16.44 18.53 3.50
CA ASN A 30 15.41 19.53 3.20
C ASN A 30 15.44 20.71 4.18
N VAL A 31 15.74 20.49 5.46
CA VAL A 31 15.82 21.58 6.46
C VAL A 31 16.85 22.62 6.04
N ARG A 32 18.10 22.20 5.76
CA ARG A 32 19.14 23.12 5.29
C ARG A 32 18.82 23.74 3.94
N ILE A 33 18.21 22.99 3.03
CA ILE A 33 17.79 23.51 1.72
C ILE A 33 16.73 24.62 1.90
N GLU A 34 15.77 24.44 2.80
CA GLU A 34 14.72 25.42 3.10
C GLU A 34 15.29 26.69 3.74
N GLU A 35 16.24 26.54 4.69
CA GLU A 35 16.98 27.67 5.26
C GLU A 35 17.73 28.46 4.19
N LEU A 36 18.47 27.77 3.31
CA LEU A 36 19.21 28.38 2.21
C LEU A 36 18.28 29.07 1.21
N ALA A 37 17.19 28.41 0.81
CA ALA A 37 16.18 28.97 -0.08
C ALA A 37 15.61 30.27 0.50
N THR A 38 15.25 30.26 1.78
CA THR A 38 14.72 31.44 2.50
C THR A 38 15.72 32.59 2.49
N TYR A 39 16.99 32.28 2.75
CA TYR A 39 18.03 33.30 2.75
C TYR A 39 18.29 33.87 1.36
N ILE A 40 18.26 33.04 0.31
CA ILE A 40 18.38 33.49 -1.09
C ILE A 40 17.22 34.42 -1.44
N VAL A 41 15.97 34.01 -1.16
CA VAL A 41 14.76 34.77 -1.48
C VAL A 41 14.71 36.12 -0.76
N THR A 42 15.19 36.22 0.48
CA THR A 42 15.19 37.48 1.23
C THR A 42 16.35 38.41 0.88
N ASN A 43 17.30 37.97 0.05
CA ASN A 43 18.51 38.74 -0.33
C ASN A 43 18.71 38.78 -1.86
N LEU A 44 17.63 38.81 -2.63
CA LEU A 44 17.69 38.86 -4.09
C LEU A 44 18.47 40.09 -4.59
N ASN A 45 19.33 39.86 -5.58
CA ASN A 45 20.21 40.85 -6.17
C ASN A 45 20.73 40.37 -7.55
N SER A 46 21.14 41.32 -8.39
CA SER A 46 21.60 41.07 -9.76
C SER A 46 23.10 41.33 -9.88
N ASN A 47 23.86 41.07 -8.81
CA ASN A 47 25.31 41.30 -8.78
C ASN A 47 26.03 40.35 -9.75
N PRO A 48 27.01 40.81 -10.54
CA PRO A 48 27.67 39.99 -11.58
C PRO A 48 28.65 38.94 -11.04
N ASN A 49 28.89 38.92 -9.72
CA ASN A 49 29.83 38.00 -9.10
C ASN A 49 29.16 36.67 -8.77
N GLY A 50 29.88 35.56 -8.90
CA GLY A 50 29.37 34.26 -8.50
C GLY A 50 30.34 33.15 -8.85
N ASN A 51 31.03 32.61 -7.84
CA ASN A 51 31.81 31.39 -7.99
C ASN A 51 31.08 30.23 -7.31
N LEU A 52 30.24 29.51 -8.05
CA LEU A 52 29.49 28.36 -7.51
C LEU A 52 30.42 27.27 -6.94
N LYS A 53 31.67 27.17 -7.40
CA LYS A 53 32.65 26.23 -6.81
C LYS A 53 33.02 26.65 -5.38
N LEU A 54 33.21 27.95 -5.15
CA LEU A 54 33.43 28.50 -3.81
C LEU A 54 32.17 28.34 -2.95
N PHE A 55 30.98 28.51 -3.53
CA PHE A 55 29.72 28.29 -2.81
C PHE A 55 29.58 26.84 -2.32
N LYS A 56 29.86 25.86 -3.19
CA LYS A 56 29.87 24.43 -2.81
C LYS A 56 30.83 24.17 -1.64
N GLN A 57 32.03 24.76 -1.65
CA GLN A 57 32.98 24.63 -0.54
C GLN A 57 32.46 25.22 0.77
N HIS A 58 31.77 26.37 0.70
CA HIS A 58 31.09 26.95 1.88
C HIS A 58 29.97 26.05 2.40
N LEU A 59 29.18 25.44 1.51
CA LEU A 59 28.11 24.53 1.92
C LEU A 59 28.66 23.26 2.57
N ASP A 60 29.70 22.65 2.00
CA ASP A 60 30.34 21.45 2.55
C ASP A 60 31.00 21.67 3.93
N THR A 61 31.20 22.92 4.34
CA THR A 61 31.87 23.30 5.60
C THR A 61 30.90 23.88 6.63
N GLU A 62 30.11 24.89 6.25
CA GLU A 62 29.20 25.60 7.15
C GLU A 62 27.81 24.96 7.23
N PHE A 63 27.42 24.18 6.23
CA PHE A 63 26.15 23.47 6.14
C PHE A 63 26.40 21.98 5.98
N ALA A 64 27.32 21.38 6.74
CA ALA A 64 27.67 19.97 6.60
C ALA A 64 26.56 19.02 7.10
N SER A 65 25.82 19.42 8.15
CA SER A 65 24.70 18.66 8.72
C SER A 65 23.75 19.59 9.50
N ASN A 66 22.55 19.13 9.80
CA ASN A 66 21.60 19.78 10.71
C ASN A 66 20.96 18.71 11.62
N TYR A 67 20.77 19.02 12.90
CA TYR A 67 20.25 18.08 13.89
C TYR A 67 18.73 17.82 13.79
N LEU A 68 18.02 18.63 12.99
CA LEU A 68 16.60 18.46 12.67
C LEU A 68 16.37 17.59 11.43
N GLU A 69 17.43 17.10 10.79
CA GLU A 69 17.34 16.23 9.62
C GLU A 69 17.31 14.76 10.07
N ASP A 70 16.20 14.09 9.75
CA ASP A 70 16.01 12.65 9.96
C ASP A 70 15.99 11.89 8.63
N ILE A 71 16.02 10.55 8.71
CA ILE A 71 15.81 9.69 7.54
C ILE A 71 14.41 9.96 6.98
N PRO A 72 14.26 10.36 5.71
CA PRO A 72 12.94 10.65 5.15
C PRO A 72 12.01 9.45 5.20
N GLU A 73 10.75 9.65 5.61
CA GLU A 73 9.75 8.59 5.57
C GLU A 73 9.28 8.27 4.14
N ASN A 74 9.19 9.32 3.31
CA ASN A 74 8.69 9.22 1.94
C ASN A 74 9.79 8.83 0.94
N LEU A 75 9.38 8.42 -0.25
CA LEU A 75 10.30 8.31 -1.39
C LEU A 75 10.79 9.70 -1.80
N PHE A 76 11.90 9.78 -2.53
CA PHE A 76 12.41 11.05 -3.05
C PHE A 76 11.42 11.65 -4.05
N SER A 77 10.92 10.83 -4.95
CA SER A 77 9.85 11.17 -5.88
C SER A 77 8.78 10.09 -5.87
N GLU A 78 7.54 10.49 -6.07
CA GLU A 78 6.39 9.58 -6.17
C GLU A 78 5.57 9.90 -7.42
N ASN A 79 4.81 8.92 -7.91
CA ASN A 79 3.86 9.14 -8.98
C ASN A 79 2.44 9.36 -8.43
N ILE A 80 1.78 10.43 -8.87
CA ILE A 80 0.36 10.66 -8.61
C ILE A 80 -0.43 10.72 -9.92
N VAL A 81 -1.74 10.47 -9.82
CA VAL A 81 -2.66 10.55 -10.96
C VAL A 81 -3.59 11.74 -10.76
N PHE A 82 -3.64 12.62 -11.75
CA PHE A 82 -4.63 13.71 -11.82
C PHE A 82 -5.17 13.82 -13.25
N TYR A 83 -6.02 14.80 -13.54
CA TYR A 83 -6.72 14.92 -14.84
C TYR A 83 -5.80 14.86 -16.08
N GLY A 84 -4.56 15.34 -16.00
CA GLY A 84 -3.58 15.28 -17.11
C GLY A 84 -2.75 13.99 -17.17
N GLY A 85 -3.05 13.01 -16.32
CA GLY A 85 -2.39 11.70 -16.28
C GLY A 85 -1.43 11.57 -15.11
N ASN A 86 -0.25 11.02 -15.39
CA ASN A 86 0.79 10.72 -14.40
C ASN A 86 1.70 11.92 -14.17
N TYR A 87 1.96 12.26 -12.91
CA TYR A 87 2.87 13.32 -12.50
C TYR A 87 3.88 12.79 -11.49
N THR A 88 5.17 13.00 -11.77
CA THR A 88 6.25 12.86 -10.80
C THR A 88 6.22 14.05 -9.84
N VAL A 89 6.09 13.79 -8.55
CA VAL A 89 5.96 14.81 -7.51
C VAL A 89 6.88 14.57 -6.33
N PHE A 90 7.05 15.61 -5.50
CA PHE A 90 7.96 15.64 -4.35
C PHE A 90 7.20 16.00 -3.07
N SER A 91 7.40 15.21 -2.01
CA SER A 91 6.61 15.26 -0.77
C SER A 91 7.16 16.20 0.31
N GLY A 92 8.46 16.52 0.24
CA GLY A 92 9.14 17.36 1.22
C GLY A 92 9.44 16.61 2.52
N ILE A 93 9.44 17.35 3.63
CA ILE A 93 9.73 16.85 4.98
C ILE A 93 8.53 16.14 5.60
N TYR A 94 7.31 16.57 5.28
CA TYR A 94 6.09 16.10 5.94
C TYR A 94 5.74 14.65 5.54
N GLY A 95 5.56 13.79 6.54
CA GLY A 95 5.05 12.43 6.36
C GLY A 95 3.66 12.44 5.72
N TYR A 96 3.40 11.47 4.83
CA TYR A 96 2.08 11.21 4.23
C TYR A 96 1.46 12.35 3.41
N ALA A 97 2.26 13.33 2.97
CA ALA A 97 1.75 14.45 2.16
C ALA A 97 1.09 13.98 0.86
N ILE A 98 1.63 12.92 0.24
CA ILE A 98 1.09 12.31 -0.99
C ILE A 98 -0.28 11.67 -0.72
N GLU A 99 -0.40 10.89 0.36
CA GLU A 99 -1.64 10.24 0.74
C GLU A 99 -2.72 11.28 1.08
N THR A 100 -2.37 12.34 1.82
CA THR A 100 -3.27 13.46 2.12
C THR A 100 -3.76 14.10 0.82
N PHE A 101 -2.85 14.40 -0.11
CA PHE A 101 -3.18 15.02 -1.39
C PHE A 101 -4.12 14.16 -2.24
N LYS A 102 -3.82 12.86 -2.34
CA LYS A 102 -4.66 11.90 -3.05
C LYS A 102 -6.06 11.85 -2.45
N ASN A 103 -6.16 11.76 -1.12
CA ASN A 103 -7.45 11.69 -0.45
C ASN A 103 -8.25 12.98 -0.58
N LEU A 104 -7.62 14.15 -0.50
CA LEU A 104 -8.25 15.45 -0.75
C LEU A 104 -8.78 15.54 -2.19
N THR A 105 -7.95 15.25 -3.19
CA THR A 105 -8.35 15.35 -4.61
C THR A 105 -9.43 14.35 -4.97
N GLU A 106 -9.36 13.12 -4.48
CA GLU A 106 -10.43 12.13 -4.65
C GLU A 106 -11.73 12.56 -3.96
N THR A 107 -11.66 13.15 -2.77
CA THR A 107 -12.83 13.69 -2.06
C THR A 107 -13.51 14.80 -2.86
N ILE A 108 -12.72 15.70 -3.45
CA ILE A 108 -13.22 16.88 -4.19
C ILE A 108 -13.80 16.49 -5.55
N PHE A 109 -13.10 15.63 -6.30
CA PHE A 109 -13.36 15.41 -7.73
C PHE A 109 -13.96 14.05 -8.09
N THR A 110 -13.72 13.02 -7.27
CA THR A 110 -14.13 11.64 -7.58
C THR A 110 -15.34 11.22 -6.76
N GLN A 111 -15.37 11.56 -5.47
CA GLN A 111 -16.49 11.30 -4.59
C GLN A 111 -17.64 12.25 -4.89
N LYS A 112 -18.87 11.72 -4.89
CA LYS A 112 -20.07 12.56 -5.00
C LYS A 112 -20.17 13.46 -3.76
N ASN A 113 -20.18 14.77 -3.97
CA ASN A 113 -20.25 15.79 -2.93
C ASN A 113 -21.00 17.04 -3.42
N ASN A 114 -21.33 17.93 -2.49
CA ASN A 114 -22.02 19.21 -2.78
C ASN A 114 -21.07 20.42 -2.68
N LEU A 115 -19.75 20.20 -2.68
CA LEU A 115 -18.77 21.28 -2.61
C LEU A 115 -18.94 22.25 -3.81
N PRO A 116 -18.78 23.56 -3.61
CA PRO A 116 -19.08 24.56 -4.63
C PRO A 116 -18.26 24.38 -5.92
N ASP A 117 -18.88 24.49 -7.10
CA ASP A 117 -18.17 24.36 -8.38
C ASP A 117 -17.07 25.41 -8.55
N LYS A 118 -17.28 26.63 -8.02
CA LYS A 118 -16.23 27.67 -8.02
C LYS A 118 -15.00 27.25 -7.21
N PHE A 119 -15.21 26.58 -6.08
CA PHE A 119 -14.13 26.02 -5.26
C PHE A 119 -13.41 24.91 -6.04
N LYS A 120 -14.16 23.96 -6.60
CA LYS A 120 -13.61 22.85 -7.42
C LYS A 120 -12.76 23.36 -8.59
N ASN A 121 -13.26 24.35 -9.33
CA ASN A 121 -12.56 24.94 -10.48
C ASN A 121 -11.29 25.69 -10.05
N HIS A 122 -11.31 26.37 -8.89
CA HIS A 122 -10.14 27.04 -8.34
C HIS A 122 -9.07 26.02 -7.93
N VAL A 123 -9.46 24.97 -7.19
CA VAL A 123 -8.57 23.87 -6.82
C VAL A 123 -7.97 23.19 -8.05
N TYR A 124 -8.81 22.86 -9.04
CA TYR A 124 -8.36 22.27 -10.31
C TYR A 124 -7.28 23.14 -10.96
N SER A 125 -7.53 24.45 -11.08
CA SER A 125 -6.60 25.38 -11.73
C SER A 125 -5.25 25.43 -11.03
N GLY A 126 -5.24 25.53 -9.69
CA GLY A 126 -4.00 25.63 -8.93
C GLY A 126 -3.22 24.32 -8.90
N VAL A 127 -3.91 23.20 -8.70
CA VAL A 127 -3.29 21.86 -8.75
C VAL A 127 -2.68 21.60 -10.12
N THR A 128 -3.42 21.83 -11.20
CA THR A 128 -2.92 21.62 -12.57
C THR A 128 -1.68 22.45 -12.86
N LEU A 129 -1.67 23.75 -12.52
CA LEU A 129 -0.50 24.60 -12.77
C LEU A 129 0.75 24.08 -12.05
N ILE A 130 0.64 23.79 -10.74
CA ILE A 130 1.79 23.35 -9.94
C ILE A 130 2.29 21.97 -10.38
N LEU A 131 1.40 21.06 -10.79
CA LEU A 131 1.78 19.76 -11.30
C LEU A 131 2.49 19.85 -12.66
N GLU A 132 2.03 20.70 -13.59
CA GLU A 132 2.71 20.91 -14.87
C GLU A 132 4.07 21.60 -14.72
N LEU A 133 4.19 22.59 -13.83
CA LEU A 133 5.50 23.20 -13.50
C LEU A 133 6.48 22.16 -12.94
N GLY A 134 6.01 21.33 -11.99
CA GLY A 134 6.82 20.25 -11.43
C GLY A 134 7.23 19.22 -12.48
N LYS A 135 6.32 18.84 -13.39
CA LYS A 135 6.58 17.92 -14.50
C LYS A 135 7.64 18.43 -15.48
N ILE A 136 7.61 19.73 -15.81
CA ILE A 136 8.65 20.34 -16.66
C ILE A 136 10.01 20.25 -15.98
N ILE A 137 10.09 20.58 -14.68
CA ILE A 137 11.35 20.52 -13.94
C ILE A 137 11.82 19.06 -13.81
N SER A 138 10.97 18.12 -13.41
CA SER A 138 11.36 16.71 -13.27
C SER A 138 11.83 16.12 -14.61
N THR A 139 11.19 16.47 -15.72
CA THR A 139 11.61 16.06 -17.07
C THR A 139 13.00 16.63 -17.42
N ASN A 140 13.26 17.90 -17.13
CA ASN A 140 14.56 18.54 -17.38
C ASN A 140 15.69 17.85 -16.60
N PHE A 141 15.41 17.37 -15.40
CA PHE A 141 16.35 16.61 -14.56
C PHE A 141 16.30 15.08 -14.79
N LYS A 142 15.45 14.59 -15.69
CA LYS A 142 15.23 13.16 -15.98
C LYS A 142 14.87 12.35 -14.73
N ILE A 143 14.00 12.90 -13.89
CA ILE A 143 13.52 12.25 -12.67
C ILE A 143 12.21 11.52 -12.95
N GLU A 144 12.21 10.22 -12.70
CA GLU A 144 11.03 9.36 -12.78
C GLU A 144 10.30 9.30 -11.43
N GLY A 145 9.08 8.76 -11.41
CA GLY A 145 8.33 8.54 -10.17
C GLY A 145 8.83 7.31 -9.42
N ASN A 146 8.57 7.29 -8.11
CA ASN A 146 8.88 6.19 -7.19
C ASN A 146 10.39 5.91 -7.01
N ILE A 147 11.21 6.97 -7.04
CA ILE A 147 12.66 6.86 -6.78
C ILE A 147 12.91 6.97 -5.28
N GLU A 148 13.70 6.04 -4.75
CA GLU A 148 14.23 6.16 -3.38
C GLU A 148 15.40 7.15 -3.34
N GLY A 149 15.46 7.98 -2.29
CA GLY A 149 16.62 8.83 -2.04
C GLY A 149 17.81 8.04 -1.51
N ALA A 150 19.04 8.56 -1.61
CA ALA A 150 20.19 7.86 -1.03
C ALA A 150 20.32 8.10 0.47
N ASN A 151 20.54 7.02 1.22
CA ASN A 151 20.81 7.05 2.65
C ASN A 151 22.32 7.21 2.91
N GLY A 152 22.70 8.05 3.89
CA GLY A 152 23.99 7.91 4.58
C GLY A 152 25.12 8.90 4.27
N ASP A 153 24.94 9.91 3.39
CA ASP A 153 25.93 10.99 3.24
C ASP A 153 25.36 12.33 3.74
N THR A 154 26.05 12.97 4.67
CA THR A 154 25.68 14.28 5.24
C THR A 154 25.90 15.42 4.25
N LYS A 155 26.87 15.28 3.35
CA LYS A 155 27.26 16.32 2.39
C LYS A 155 26.27 16.42 1.24
N PHE A 156 26.13 17.63 0.70
CA PHE A 156 25.33 17.86 -0.49
C PHE A 156 25.97 17.21 -1.72
N VAL A 157 25.13 16.60 -2.55
CA VAL A 157 25.49 16.15 -3.90
C VAL A 157 25.06 17.23 -4.88
N TYR A 158 25.98 17.68 -5.72
CA TYR A 158 25.74 18.78 -6.64
C TYR A 158 25.56 18.28 -8.06
N SER A 159 24.57 18.82 -8.78
CA SER A 159 24.44 18.59 -10.23
C SER A 159 25.72 19.01 -10.96
N SER A 160 26.11 18.22 -11.95
CA SER A 160 27.19 18.52 -12.90
C SER A 160 26.77 19.56 -13.94
N ASN A 161 25.47 19.68 -14.22
CA ASN A 161 24.93 20.55 -15.25
C ASN A 161 24.23 21.78 -14.63
N GLN A 162 24.50 22.97 -15.17
CA GLN A 162 23.67 24.15 -14.92
C GLN A 162 22.40 24.03 -15.78
N ILE A 163 21.28 23.69 -15.15
CA ILE A 163 19.97 23.62 -15.79
C ILE A 163 19.21 24.89 -15.44
N THR A 164 18.64 25.56 -16.45
CA THR A 164 17.72 26.67 -16.22
C THR A 164 16.38 26.14 -15.73
N THR A 165 15.94 26.62 -14.57
CA THR A 165 14.71 26.18 -13.88
C THR A 165 13.66 27.29 -13.80
N SER A 166 13.94 28.44 -14.41
CA SER A 166 13.03 29.58 -14.48
C SER A 166 11.98 29.42 -15.57
N PHE A 167 10.79 29.92 -15.32
CA PHE A 167 9.71 30.03 -16.31
C PHE A 167 9.49 31.48 -16.70
N SER A 168 9.23 31.73 -17.98
CA SER A 168 8.78 33.03 -18.47
C SER A 168 7.26 33.20 -18.28
N GLN A 169 6.76 34.44 -18.34
CA GLN A 169 5.32 34.70 -18.40
C GLN A 169 4.64 33.94 -19.55
N SER A 170 5.31 33.82 -20.70
CA SER A 170 4.79 33.06 -21.85
C SER A 170 4.67 31.57 -21.57
N ASP A 171 5.58 30.98 -20.77
CA ASP A 171 5.48 29.58 -20.38
C ASP A 171 4.24 29.34 -19.51
N ILE A 172 3.99 30.22 -18.53
CA ILE A 172 2.81 30.15 -17.67
C ILE A 172 1.52 30.27 -18.49
N ILE A 173 1.46 31.24 -19.41
CA ILE A 173 0.30 31.43 -20.28
C ILE A 173 0.06 30.21 -21.17
N ARG A 174 1.12 29.61 -21.75
CA ARG A 174 1.01 28.41 -22.59
C ARG A 174 0.41 27.25 -21.80
N ILE A 175 0.95 26.94 -20.62
CA ILE A 175 0.43 25.88 -19.74
C ILE A 175 -1.06 26.15 -19.43
N CYS A 176 -1.40 27.39 -19.10
CA CYS A 176 -2.76 27.74 -18.76
C CYS A 176 -3.74 27.58 -19.94
N GLN A 177 -3.30 27.92 -21.16
CA GLN A 177 -4.10 27.73 -22.38
C GLN A 177 -4.33 26.26 -22.71
N GLU A 178 -3.29 25.42 -22.61
CA GLU A 178 -3.37 23.97 -22.88
C GLU A 178 -4.38 23.27 -21.96
N HIS A 179 -4.43 23.68 -20.69
CA HIS A 179 -5.31 23.11 -19.68
C HIS A 179 -6.61 23.89 -19.44
N LYS A 180 -6.84 24.99 -20.19
CA LYS A 180 -8.03 25.85 -20.06
C LYS A 180 -8.23 26.42 -18.64
N ILE A 181 -7.14 26.85 -18.01
CA ILE A 181 -7.12 27.47 -16.67
C ILE A 181 -6.73 28.95 -16.77
N ASP A 182 -7.07 29.74 -15.75
CA ASP A 182 -6.77 31.19 -15.72
C ASP A 182 -5.31 31.45 -15.30
N PRO A 183 -4.49 32.16 -16.10
CA PRO A 183 -3.11 32.48 -15.75
C PRO A 183 -2.93 33.21 -14.42
N ARG A 184 -3.96 33.91 -13.93
CA ARG A 184 -3.92 34.62 -12.62
C ARG A 184 -3.76 33.67 -11.44
N ILE A 185 -4.00 32.37 -11.62
CA ILE A 185 -3.85 31.36 -10.57
C ILE A 185 -2.42 31.25 -10.04
N ILE A 186 -1.40 31.66 -10.81
CA ILE A 186 -0.01 31.71 -10.34
C ILE A 186 0.14 32.59 -9.08
N ASN A 187 -0.67 33.65 -8.94
CA ASN A 187 -0.60 34.59 -7.83
C ASN A 187 -0.90 33.96 -6.47
N ASP A 188 -1.62 32.83 -6.46
CA ASP A 188 -1.92 32.08 -5.24
C ASP A 188 -0.67 31.37 -4.67
N PHE A 189 0.39 31.24 -5.48
CA PHE A 189 1.63 30.56 -5.14
C PHE A 189 2.85 31.48 -5.09
N ILE A 190 2.71 32.77 -5.44
CA ILE A 190 3.80 33.75 -5.39
C ILE A 190 3.91 34.34 -3.98
N VAL A 191 5.14 34.36 -3.45
CA VAL A 191 5.48 35.13 -2.24
C VAL A 191 6.40 36.29 -2.59
N GLU A 192 6.22 37.41 -1.89
CA GLU A 192 7.07 38.59 -2.06
C GLU A 192 8.34 38.46 -1.20
N PRO A 193 9.54 38.84 -1.69
CA PRO A 193 10.79 38.78 -0.93
C PRO A 193 10.79 39.50 0.43
N ASN A 194 9.89 40.48 0.60
CA ASN A 194 9.74 41.29 1.81
C ASN A 194 8.55 40.87 2.68
N ASP A 195 7.97 39.69 2.45
CA ASP A 195 6.86 39.17 3.26
C ASP A 195 7.25 39.10 4.75
N LYS A 196 6.40 39.67 5.62
CA LYS A 196 6.64 39.70 7.07
C LYS A 196 6.72 38.30 7.68
N GLY A 197 6.16 37.29 7.03
CA GLY A 197 6.26 35.90 7.47
C GLY A 197 7.69 35.39 7.50
N PHE A 198 8.61 35.94 6.70
CA PHE A 198 10.03 35.56 6.74
C PHE A 198 10.76 36.00 8.01
N THR A 199 10.21 36.94 8.80
CA THR A 199 10.78 37.31 10.10
C THR A 199 10.35 36.38 11.24
N ASN A 200 9.51 35.38 10.94
CA ASN A 200 9.09 34.41 11.94
C ASN A 200 10.21 33.40 12.20
N ASN A 201 10.59 33.24 13.46
CA ASN A 201 11.63 32.28 13.85
C ASN A 201 11.13 30.83 13.83
N ASN A 202 9.82 30.59 13.68
CA ASN A 202 9.29 29.25 13.54
C ASN A 202 9.44 28.78 12.06
N PRO A 203 10.25 27.74 11.79
CA PRO A 203 10.48 27.25 10.43
C PRO A 203 9.20 26.74 9.75
N ASP A 204 8.27 26.15 10.49
CA ASP A 204 6.97 25.65 9.96
C ASP A 204 6.06 26.77 9.46
N LYS A 205 6.37 28.02 9.82
CA LYS A 205 5.59 29.21 9.42
C LYS A 205 6.25 29.97 8.27
N ASN A 206 7.27 29.41 7.65
CA ASN A 206 7.93 29.98 6.50
C ASN A 206 6.93 30.18 5.33
N PRO A 207 6.80 31.40 4.78
CA PRO A 207 5.92 31.67 3.65
C PRO A 207 6.10 30.75 2.44
N LEU A 208 7.34 30.30 2.17
CA LEU A 208 7.64 29.43 1.05
C LEU A 208 6.95 28.06 1.15
N LEU A 209 6.60 27.60 2.36
CA LEU A 209 5.85 26.35 2.58
C LEU A 209 4.38 26.45 2.12
N LYS A 210 3.87 27.67 1.90
CA LYS A 210 2.49 27.93 1.44
C LYS A 210 2.43 28.48 0.02
N LYS A 211 3.49 29.19 -0.39
CA LYS A 211 3.64 29.91 -1.64
C LYS A 211 5.09 29.79 -2.13
N PRO A 212 5.44 28.70 -2.82
CA PRO A 212 6.83 28.33 -3.09
C PRO A 212 7.43 29.03 -4.31
N ILE A 213 6.69 29.94 -4.96
CA ILE A 213 7.12 30.59 -6.20
C ILE A 213 7.57 32.03 -5.93
N ILE A 214 8.67 32.42 -6.56
CA ILE A 214 9.17 33.80 -6.59
C ILE A 214 9.11 34.33 -8.02
N ASN A 215 8.67 35.57 -8.16
CA ASN A 215 8.86 36.36 -9.37
C ASN A 215 10.05 37.30 -9.17
N PHE A 216 11.11 37.13 -9.96
CA PHE A 216 12.31 37.97 -9.91
C PHE A 216 12.74 38.31 -11.34
N GLU A 217 12.77 39.61 -11.66
CA GLU A 217 13.09 40.15 -12.99
C GLU A 217 12.33 39.43 -14.13
N ASP A 218 10.99 39.40 -14.01
CA ASP A 218 10.05 38.80 -14.98
C ASP A 218 10.22 37.30 -15.23
N LYS A 219 10.85 36.59 -14.27
CA LYS A 219 11.00 35.13 -14.27
C LYS A 219 10.44 34.52 -13.00
N TYR A 220 9.75 33.40 -13.18
CA TYR A 220 9.18 32.62 -12.09
C TYR A 220 10.08 31.45 -11.71
N TYR A 221 10.32 31.29 -10.41
CA TYR A 221 11.13 30.21 -9.85
C TYR A 221 10.30 29.42 -8.85
N PHE A 222 10.16 28.11 -9.05
CA PHE A 222 9.55 27.21 -8.08
C PHE A 222 10.62 26.80 -7.05
N VAL A 223 10.86 27.68 -6.09
CA VAL A 223 12.04 27.63 -5.21
C VAL A 223 12.04 26.42 -4.29
N LEU A 224 10.89 26.04 -3.73
CA LEU A 224 10.73 24.83 -2.88
C LEU A 224 9.96 23.74 -3.62
N ILE A 225 10.50 23.27 -4.74
CA ILE A 225 9.92 22.14 -5.48
C ILE A 225 9.89 20.86 -4.65
N SER A 226 10.84 20.64 -3.74
CA SER A 226 10.84 19.45 -2.89
C SER A 226 9.58 19.35 -2.03
N ASN A 227 8.95 20.47 -1.69
CA ASN A 227 7.74 20.54 -0.87
C ASN A 227 6.45 20.72 -1.70
N GLN A 228 6.49 20.39 -3.00
CA GLN A 228 5.41 20.61 -3.96
C GLN A 228 4.05 20.10 -3.45
N VAL A 229 3.99 18.89 -2.91
CA VAL A 229 2.69 18.30 -2.52
C VAL A 229 2.16 18.85 -1.20
N ALA A 230 3.03 19.15 -0.23
CA ALA A 230 2.60 19.82 0.99
C ALA A 230 2.01 21.22 0.70
N VAL A 231 2.61 21.96 -0.25
CA VAL A 231 2.06 23.23 -0.74
C VAL A 231 0.67 23.04 -1.36
N LEU A 232 0.47 21.97 -2.13
CA LEU A 232 -0.84 21.67 -2.73
C LEU A 232 -1.90 21.34 -1.67
N ASN A 233 -1.55 20.59 -0.62
CA ASN A 233 -2.44 20.34 0.51
C ASN A 233 -2.83 21.65 1.20
N GLU A 234 -1.85 22.48 1.54
CA GLU A 234 -2.08 23.80 2.14
C GLU A 234 -2.93 24.71 1.24
N PHE A 235 -2.71 24.66 -0.08
CA PHE A 235 -3.49 25.41 -1.05
C PHE A 235 -4.97 24.98 -1.03
N VAL A 236 -5.26 23.67 -1.07
CA VAL A 236 -6.63 23.15 -1.00
C VAL A 236 -7.33 23.62 0.28
N ILE A 237 -6.66 23.51 1.43
CA ILE A 237 -7.22 23.94 2.72
C ILE A 237 -7.45 25.45 2.75
N ARG A 238 -6.49 26.26 2.30
CA ARG A 238 -6.62 27.72 2.22
C ARG A 238 -7.78 28.14 1.32
N VAL A 239 -7.89 27.56 0.13
CA VAL A 239 -8.97 27.86 -0.81
C VAL A 239 -10.32 27.41 -0.24
N SER A 240 -10.40 26.27 0.44
CA SER A 240 -11.65 25.82 1.06
C SER A 240 -12.19 26.80 2.11
N ASN A 241 -11.28 27.46 2.86
CA ASN A 241 -11.63 28.52 3.79
C ASN A 241 -12.14 29.78 3.08
N GLN A 242 -11.51 30.18 1.96
CA GLN A 242 -11.97 31.33 1.17
C GLN A 242 -13.38 31.16 0.61
N TYR A 243 -13.77 29.93 0.28
CA TYR A 243 -15.11 29.60 -0.20
C TYR A 243 -16.08 29.16 0.92
N ASN A 244 -15.66 29.23 2.19
CA ASN A 244 -16.44 28.82 3.37
C ASN A 244 -16.97 27.37 3.31
N CYS A 245 -16.21 26.45 2.70
CA CYS A 245 -16.57 25.04 2.58
C CYS A 245 -15.56 24.09 3.25
N ASN A 246 -14.65 24.61 4.08
CA ASN A 246 -13.63 23.82 4.77
C ASN A 246 -14.23 22.74 5.67
N HIS A 247 -15.26 23.05 6.47
CA HIS A 247 -15.93 22.09 7.35
C HIS A 247 -16.47 20.88 6.56
N GLU A 248 -17.22 21.14 5.49
CA GLU A 248 -17.78 20.08 4.63
C GLU A 248 -16.67 19.24 3.98
N LEU A 249 -15.61 19.89 3.47
CA LEU A 249 -14.48 19.19 2.88
C LEU A 249 -13.80 18.24 3.89
N THR A 250 -13.54 18.75 5.10
CA THR A 250 -12.89 18.00 6.17
C THR A 250 -13.74 16.82 6.64
N GLU A 251 -15.06 16.99 6.82
CA GLU A 251 -15.96 15.88 7.16
C GLU A 251 -15.96 14.79 6.08
N LEU A 252 -16.07 15.17 4.80
CA LEU A 252 -16.04 14.24 3.68
C LEU A 252 -14.71 13.48 3.58
N TYR A 253 -13.59 14.17 3.80
CA TYR A 253 -12.25 13.59 3.80
C TYR A 253 -12.11 12.54 4.92
N HIS A 254 -12.55 12.86 6.14
CA HIS A 254 -12.49 11.95 7.28
C HIS A 254 -13.49 10.80 7.19
N ASP A 255 -14.64 10.98 6.54
CA ASP A 255 -15.57 9.90 6.21
C ASP A 255 -14.95 8.90 5.24
N LYS A 256 -14.24 9.40 4.22
CA LYS A 256 -13.49 8.57 3.29
C LYS A 256 -12.41 7.76 4.00
N LEU A 257 -11.56 8.39 4.82
CA LEU A 257 -10.52 7.69 5.58
C LEU A 257 -11.11 6.63 6.53
N TRP A 258 -12.21 6.95 7.20
CA TRP A 258 -12.91 5.99 8.06
C TRP A 258 -13.43 4.77 7.28
N HIS A 259 -13.90 4.98 6.05
CA HIS A 259 -14.32 3.89 5.17
C HIS A 259 -13.13 3.05 4.66
N GLU A 260 -12.01 3.69 4.33
CA GLU A 260 -10.79 2.99 3.91
C GLU A 260 -10.17 2.18 5.04
N GLN A 261 -10.21 2.70 6.27
CA GLN A 261 -9.80 1.98 7.48
C GLN A 261 -10.66 0.72 7.69
N TRP A 262 -11.97 0.79 7.46
CA TRP A 262 -12.81 -0.41 7.43
C TRP A 262 -12.40 -1.38 6.33
N GLY A 263 -12.18 -0.91 5.11
CA GLY A 263 -11.69 -1.75 4.01
C GLY A 263 -10.35 -2.43 4.33
N ALA A 264 -9.47 -1.78 5.10
CA ALA A 264 -8.23 -2.36 5.61
C ALA A 264 -8.49 -3.48 6.63
N CYS A 265 -9.42 -3.28 7.58
CA CYS A 265 -9.84 -4.33 8.53
C CYS A 265 -10.48 -5.54 7.83
N ASP A 266 -11.36 -5.32 6.85
CA ASP A 266 -12.01 -6.41 6.07
C ASP A 266 -10.97 -7.24 5.30
N LYS A 267 -9.92 -6.60 4.74
CA LYS A 267 -8.81 -7.29 4.08
C LYS A 267 -8.02 -8.21 5.01
N MET A 268 -7.91 -7.87 6.30
CA MET A 268 -7.33 -8.76 7.31
C MET A 268 -8.25 -9.94 7.70
N GLY A 269 -9.50 -9.92 7.22
CA GLY A 269 -10.52 -10.92 7.52
C GLY A 269 -11.30 -10.64 8.80
N TRP A 270 -11.29 -9.40 9.29
CA TRP A 270 -12.10 -8.95 10.43
C TRP A 270 -13.53 -8.65 9.99
N GLN A 271 -14.51 -9.11 10.76
CA GLN A 271 -15.92 -8.97 10.45
C GLN A 271 -16.54 -7.85 11.26
N LEU A 272 -17.24 -6.93 10.61
CA LEU A 272 -17.97 -5.86 11.29
C LEU A 272 -19.11 -6.47 12.12
N THR A 273 -19.26 -6.04 13.37
CA THR A 273 -20.35 -6.49 14.25
C THR A 273 -21.49 -5.47 14.30
N ASP A 274 -22.64 -5.92 14.80
CA ASP A 274 -23.82 -5.12 15.13
C ASP A 274 -23.85 -4.70 16.62
N ILE A 275 -22.71 -4.83 17.32
CA ILE A 275 -22.58 -4.50 18.74
C ILE A 275 -22.82 -3.00 18.94
N GLU A 276 -23.83 -2.65 19.74
CA GLU A 276 -24.12 -1.28 20.10
C GLU A 276 -23.09 -0.73 21.08
N LEU A 277 -22.52 0.44 20.74
CA LEU A 277 -21.57 1.14 21.58
C LEU A 277 -22.27 2.16 22.49
N PRO A 278 -21.73 2.44 23.69
CA PRO A 278 -22.20 3.54 24.52
C PRO A 278 -22.21 4.87 23.76
N GLN A 279 -23.10 5.80 24.12
CA GLN A 279 -23.21 7.09 23.44
C GLN A 279 -21.85 7.80 23.34
N ASN A 280 -21.48 8.22 22.13
CA ASN A 280 -20.29 9.01 21.86
C ASN A 280 -20.63 10.51 21.94
N ASN A 281 -19.97 11.23 22.84
CA ASN A 281 -20.21 12.66 23.08
C ASN A 281 -19.44 13.58 22.11
N THR A 282 -18.52 13.02 21.32
CA THR A 282 -17.65 13.75 20.38
C THR A 282 -17.60 13.08 19.00
N PRO A 283 -18.75 12.80 18.35
CA PRO A 283 -18.80 12.04 17.10
C PRO A 283 -18.16 12.77 15.90
N SER A 284 -17.99 14.10 16.00
CA SER A 284 -17.32 14.90 14.98
C SER A 284 -15.79 14.70 14.96
N ILE A 285 -15.19 14.24 16.06
CA ILE A 285 -13.74 14.07 16.22
C ILE A 285 -13.35 12.59 16.30
N LEU A 286 -14.22 11.77 16.91
CA LEU A 286 -13.97 10.36 17.20
C LEU A 286 -15.05 9.51 16.54
N LYS A 287 -14.63 8.57 15.68
CA LYS A 287 -15.48 7.53 15.10
C LYS A 287 -15.07 6.17 15.65
N GLU A 288 -16.05 5.33 15.95
CA GLU A 288 -15.85 4.10 16.73
C GLU A 288 -16.64 2.96 16.07
N ARG A 289 -16.08 1.74 16.05
CA ARG A 289 -16.76 0.52 15.63
C ARG A 289 -16.12 -0.71 16.28
N VAL A 290 -16.84 -1.84 16.26
CA VAL A 290 -16.34 -3.13 16.74
C VAL A 290 -16.24 -4.11 15.59
N PHE A 291 -15.12 -4.84 15.54
CA PHE A 291 -14.96 -5.99 14.67
C PHE A 291 -14.76 -7.26 15.48
N GLN A 292 -15.28 -8.37 14.98
CA GLN A 292 -14.92 -9.70 15.44
C GLN A 292 -13.86 -10.27 14.49
N PHE A 293 -12.75 -10.74 15.04
CA PHE A 293 -11.69 -11.38 14.26
C PHE A 293 -11.38 -12.81 14.72
N GLU A 294 -11.91 -13.21 15.88
CA GLU A 294 -11.94 -14.57 16.40
C GLU A 294 -13.14 -14.71 17.36
N GLN A 295 -13.56 -15.95 17.67
CA GLN A 295 -14.78 -16.22 18.45
C GLN A 295 -14.86 -15.45 19.78
N ASN A 296 -13.75 -15.32 20.52
CA ASN A 296 -13.69 -14.60 21.80
C ASN A 296 -12.83 -13.33 21.74
N ARG A 297 -12.51 -12.81 20.55
CA ARG A 297 -11.67 -11.62 20.38
C ARG A 297 -12.32 -10.58 19.49
N LEU A 298 -12.39 -9.38 20.05
CA LEU A 298 -12.98 -8.21 19.40
C LEU A 298 -11.91 -7.14 19.22
N ALA A 299 -11.95 -6.44 18.09
CA ALA A 299 -11.19 -5.21 17.89
C ALA A 299 -12.12 -4.03 18.12
N TYR A 300 -11.77 -3.19 19.08
CA TYR A 300 -12.38 -1.89 19.25
C TYR A 300 -11.60 -0.87 18.42
N ALA A 301 -12.11 -0.54 17.25
CA ALA A 301 -11.45 0.33 16.29
C ALA A 301 -11.91 1.78 16.46
N CYS A 302 -10.97 2.67 16.75
CA CYS A 302 -11.18 4.10 16.91
C CYS A 302 -10.47 4.86 15.80
N PHE A 303 -11.15 5.79 15.15
CA PHE A 303 -10.56 6.78 14.25
C PHE A 303 -10.71 8.17 14.87
N VAL A 304 -9.60 8.84 15.13
CA VAL A 304 -9.54 10.17 15.74
C VAL A 304 -8.83 11.14 14.82
N HIS A 305 -9.31 12.37 14.72
CA HIS A 305 -8.63 13.38 13.91
C HIS A 305 -8.47 14.72 14.61
N ASN A 306 -7.51 15.53 14.15
CA ASN A 306 -7.37 16.91 14.54
C ASN A 306 -6.75 17.74 13.41
N ASP A 307 -7.59 18.61 12.82
CA ASP A 307 -7.20 19.42 11.67
C ASP A 307 -6.87 20.87 12.05
N LYS A 308 -6.82 21.17 13.35
CA LYS A 308 -6.54 22.52 13.86
C LYS A 308 -5.06 22.68 14.19
N ASP A 309 -4.53 23.87 13.92
CA ASP A 309 -3.14 24.27 14.21
C ASP A 309 -2.79 24.29 15.72
N GLN A 310 -3.77 24.12 16.61
CA GLN A 310 -3.57 24.08 18.06
C GLN A 310 -3.49 22.63 18.53
N GLU A 311 -2.61 22.34 19.50
CA GLU A 311 -2.62 21.08 20.23
C GLU A 311 -3.99 20.85 20.88
N TYR A 312 -4.83 20.04 20.26
CA TYR A 312 -6.24 19.97 20.61
C TYR A 312 -6.53 18.96 21.73
N PHE A 313 -5.60 18.02 21.98
CA PHE A 313 -5.74 16.96 22.97
C PHE A 313 -5.21 17.38 24.34
N SER A 314 -5.85 18.39 24.92
CA SER A 314 -5.88 18.51 26.38
C SER A 314 -7.05 17.67 26.92
N SER A 315 -6.95 17.16 28.14
CA SER A 315 -7.98 16.37 28.85
C SER A 315 -9.36 17.04 28.96
N LYS A 316 -9.52 18.27 28.46
CA LYS A 316 -10.78 19.02 28.40
C LYS A 316 -11.63 18.72 27.16
N ASN A 317 -11.06 18.25 26.05
CA ASN A 317 -11.78 18.11 24.77
C ASN A 317 -12.10 16.65 24.39
N LEU A 318 -11.15 15.73 24.59
CA LEU A 318 -11.35 14.28 24.41
C LEU A 318 -10.30 13.51 25.22
N ASP A 319 -10.75 12.70 26.17
CA ASP A 319 -9.90 11.73 26.88
C ASP A 319 -10.12 10.34 26.28
N LEU A 320 -9.27 10.00 25.30
CA LEU A 320 -9.40 8.76 24.55
C LEU A 320 -9.15 7.52 25.43
N ASN A 321 -8.23 7.61 26.41
CA ASN A 321 -7.96 6.51 27.33
C ASN A 321 -9.19 6.20 28.19
N LYS A 322 -9.80 7.26 28.75
CA LYS A 322 -11.03 7.13 29.53
C LYS A 322 -12.15 6.55 28.68
N ARG A 323 -12.35 7.07 27.47
CA ARG A 323 -13.40 6.57 26.55
C ARG A 323 -13.22 5.09 26.21
N ILE A 324 -12.01 4.65 25.85
CA ILE A 324 -11.72 3.23 25.56
C ILE A 324 -12.03 2.37 26.78
N THR A 325 -11.63 2.82 27.98
CA THR A 325 -11.86 2.10 29.23
C THR A 325 -13.35 1.97 29.53
N GLU A 326 -14.11 3.05 29.38
CA GLU A 326 -15.56 3.08 29.57
C GLU A 326 -16.28 2.12 28.61
N VAL A 327 -15.94 2.17 27.32
CA VAL A 327 -16.59 1.32 26.31
C VAL A 327 -16.34 -0.16 26.56
N ILE A 328 -15.07 -0.56 26.75
CA ILE A 328 -14.75 -1.97 26.99
C ILE A 328 -15.36 -2.45 28.31
N THR A 329 -15.35 -1.62 29.36
CA THR A 329 -15.97 -1.96 30.64
C THR A 329 -17.47 -2.18 30.48
N GLU A 330 -18.15 -1.34 29.70
CA GLU A 330 -19.58 -1.49 29.42
C GLU A 330 -19.86 -2.76 28.61
N LEU A 331 -19.07 -3.04 27.57
CA LEU A 331 -19.22 -4.25 26.75
C LEU A 331 -19.05 -5.52 27.61
N LYS A 332 -18.10 -5.53 28.54
CA LYS A 332 -17.87 -6.67 29.46
C LYS A 332 -18.97 -6.86 30.50
N LYS A 333 -19.90 -5.92 30.69
CA LYS A 333 -21.08 -6.14 31.55
C LYS A 333 -22.06 -7.13 30.93
N ASN A 334 -22.06 -7.28 29.61
CA ASN A 334 -22.83 -8.31 28.94
C ASN A 334 -22.24 -9.69 29.25
N SER A 335 -23.07 -10.62 29.76
CA SER A 335 -22.63 -11.96 30.15
C SER A 335 -21.99 -12.74 29.00
N SER A 336 -22.40 -12.51 27.75
CA SER A 336 -21.78 -13.17 26.59
C SER A 336 -20.37 -12.67 26.30
N MET A 337 -20.02 -11.43 26.70
CA MET A 337 -18.76 -10.77 26.41
C MET A 337 -17.81 -10.67 27.60
N LYS A 338 -18.20 -11.22 28.76
CA LYS A 338 -17.43 -11.14 30.01
C LYS A 338 -15.99 -11.63 29.87
N ASP A 339 -15.79 -12.74 29.17
CA ASP A 339 -14.49 -13.38 28.97
C ASP A 339 -13.85 -13.02 27.62
N HIS A 340 -14.42 -12.07 26.88
CA HIS A 340 -13.85 -11.62 25.62
C HIS A 340 -12.59 -10.77 25.85
N LYS A 341 -11.64 -10.92 24.93
CA LYS A 341 -10.42 -10.11 24.89
C LYS A 341 -10.54 -9.04 23.82
N PHE A 342 -9.94 -7.87 24.08
CA PHE A 342 -10.08 -6.70 23.24
C PHE A 342 -8.75 -6.25 22.66
N LEU A 343 -8.74 -5.92 21.37
CA LEU A 343 -7.68 -5.15 20.72
C LEU A 343 -8.20 -3.73 20.48
N SER A 344 -7.74 -2.77 21.26
CA SER A 344 -7.96 -1.35 21.02
C SER A 344 -7.05 -0.90 19.90
N LEU A 345 -7.61 -0.73 18.70
CA LEU A 345 -6.90 -0.22 17.52
C LEU A 345 -7.24 1.26 17.34
N ILE A 346 -6.28 2.13 17.61
CA ILE A 346 -6.43 3.57 17.41
C ILE A 346 -5.74 3.95 16.10
N THR A 347 -6.50 4.51 15.17
CA THR A 347 -5.93 5.16 13.99
C THR A 347 -6.19 6.64 14.04
N TYR A 348 -5.23 7.44 13.61
CA TYR A 348 -5.35 8.89 13.71
C TYR A 348 -4.98 9.61 12.42
N ASP A 349 -5.53 10.80 12.19
CA ASP A 349 -5.10 11.69 11.10
C ASP A 349 -5.12 13.16 11.52
N CYS A 350 -4.30 13.98 10.87
CA CYS A 350 -4.15 15.39 11.20
C CYS A 350 -4.02 16.29 9.96
N MET A 351 -4.20 15.76 8.74
CA MET A 351 -4.07 16.53 7.49
C MET A 351 -2.78 17.38 7.41
N GLY A 352 -1.66 16.86 7.93
CA GLY A 352 -0.37 17.56 7.98
C GLY A 352 -0.22 18.55 9.15
N ARG A 353 -1.07 18.47 10.18
CA ARG A 353 -0.93 19.21 11.45
C ARG A 353 -0.27 18.36 12.53
N ASN A 354 0.14 18.99 13.63
CA ASN A 354 0.72 18.25 14.75
C ASN A 354 -0.37 17.67 15.64
N MET A 355 -0.20 16.40 16.00
CA MET A 355 -1.07 15.71 16.94
C MET A 355 -0.24 14.81 17.86
N PHE A 356 -0.46 14.97 19.16
CA PHE A 356 0.11 14.13 20.18
C PHE A 356 -1.02 13.44 20.94
N ILE A 357 -0.95 12.11 21.03
CA ILE A 357 -1.93 11.31 21.79
C ILE A 357 -1.16 10.51 22.84
N GLY A 358 -1.39 10.83 24.10
CA GLY A 358 -0.85 10.05 25.22
C GLY A 358 -1.77 8.89 25.58
N PHE A 359 -1.22 7.69 25.71
CA PHE A 359 -1.96 6.51 26.16
C PHE A 359 -1.53 6.07 27.56
N GLY A 360 -2.51 5.72 28.39
CA GLY A 360 -2.28 4.97 29.63
C GLY A 360 -2.06 3.49 29.34
N ALA A 361 -1.71 2.73 30.39
CA ALA A 361 -1.63 1.28 30.28
C ALA A 361 -2.99 0.66 29.90
N PRO A 362 -3.04 -0.38 29.07
CA PRO A 362 -4.26 -1.13 28.78
C PRO A 362 -4.87 -1.72 30.06
N GLN A 363 -6.20 -1.92 30.08
CA GLN A 363 -6.85 -2.64 31.18
C GLN A 363 -6.71 -4.16 31.03
N LYS A 364 -7.21 -4.93 31.99
CA LYS A 364 -7.16 -6.39 31.94
C LYS A 364 -7.87 -6.94 30.68
N ASP A 365 -7.19 -7.87 29.99
CA ASP A 365 -7.58 -8.51 28.73
C ASP A 365 -7.76 -7.52 27.55
N GLU A 366 -7.10 -6.37 27.61
CA GLU A 366 -6.99 -5.41 26.52
C GLU A 366 -5.54 -5.36 26.02
N LEU A 367 -5.37 -5.38 24.70
CA LEU A 367 -4.14 -5.00 24.01
C LEU A 367 -4.40 -3.70 23.25
N ARG A 368 -3.38 -2.86 23.09
CA ARG A 368 -3.54 -1.54 22.45
C ARG A 368 -2.46 -1.29 21.41
N LEU A 369 -2.89 -0.78 20.25
CA LEU A 369 -2.02 -0.35 19.16
C LEU A 369 -2.50 1.00 18.62
N SER A 370 -1.57 1.85 18.17
CA SER A 370 -1.88 3.13 17.55
C SER A 370 -1.11 3.32 16.25
N PHE A 371 -1.76 3.78 15.19
CA PHE A 371 -1.12 4.06 13.90
C PHE A 371 -1.60 5.38 13.33
N SER A 372 -0.76 6.06 12.53
CA SER A 372 -1.32 6.98 11.53
C SER A 372 -2.26 6.18 10.60
N THR A 373 -3.40 6.76 10.25
CA THR A 373 -4.40 6.09 9.41
C THR A 373 -3.83 5.74 8.05
N HIS A 374 -2.98 6.61 7.49
CA HIS A 374 -2.29 6.36 6.24
C HIS A 374 -1.33 5.18 6.32
N GLN A 375 -0.55 5.07 7.40
CA GLN A 375 0.33 3.92 7.64
C GLN A 375 -0.47 2.64 7.76
N PHE A 376 -1.54 2.64 8.56
CA PHE A 376 -2.38 1.48 8.76
C PHE A 376 -2.96 0.96 7.43
N ILE A 377 -3.49 1.85 6.60
CA ILE A 377 -4.02 1.49 5.27
C ILE A 377 -2.93 0.96 4.34
N LEU A 378 -1.75 1.59 4.33
CA LEU A 378 -0.61 1.16 3.51
C LEU A 378 -0.09 -0.21 3.93
N LEU A 379 0.09 -0.42 5.24
CA LEU A 379 0.51 -1.65 5.88
C LEU A 379 -0.48 -2.81 5.60
N CYS A 380 -1.78 -2.54 5.77
CA CYS A 380 -2.85 -3.49 5.48
C CYS A 380 -2.94 -3.88 4.00
N SER A 381 -2.36 -3.08 3.10
CA SER A 381 -2.39 -3.33 1.66
C SER A 381 -1.08 -3.85 1.08
N SER A 382 0.02 -3.82 1.82
CA SER A 382 1.32 -4.39 1.39
C SER A 382 1.53 -5.81 1.89
N GLU A 383 1.11 -6.10 3.12
CA GLU A 383 1.39 -7.43 3.70
C GLU A 383 0.27 -8.46 3.46
N LYS A 384 0.63 -9.72 3.66
CA LYS A 384 -0.31 -10.84 3.71
C LYS A 384 -0.81 -11.01 5.14
N TRP A 385 -2.06 -10.62 5.34
CA TRP A 385 -2.68 -10.61 6.65
C TRP A 385 -3.41 -11.90 6.96
N HIS A 386 -3.26 -12.36 8.21
CA HIS A 386 -4.17 -13.28 8.85
C HIS A 386 -5.01 -12.50 9.88
N ASN A 387 -6.18 -13.03 10.22
CA ASN A 387 -7.10 -12.41 11.18
C ASN A 387 -6.46 -12.13 12.55
N LEU A 388 -5.44 -12.89 12.93
CA LEU A 388 -4.73 -12.75 14.19
C LEU A 388 -3.38 -12.02 14.10
N SER A 389 -2.92 -11.60 12.92
CA SER A 389 -1.58 -11.03 12.75
C SER A 389 -1.31 -9.85 13.69
N LEU A 390 -2.19 -8.82 13.68
CA LEU A 390 -2.04 -7.66 14.59
C LEU A 390 -2.21 -8.04 16.06
N TRP A 391 -3.07 -9.01 16.36
CA TRP A 391 -3.23 -9.51 17.72
C TRP A 391 -1.94 -10.14 18.25
N LYS A 392 -1.30 -10.98 17.44
CA LYS A 392 -0.02 -11.63 17.80
C LYS A 392 1.07 -10.59 17.99
N PHE A 393 1.19 -9.62 17.08
CA PHE A 393 2.09 -8.49 17.23
C PHE A 393 1.84 -7.72 18.54
N ALA A 394 0.59 -7.31 18.80
CA ALA A 394 0.24 -6.56 20.01
C ALA A 394 0.57 -7.35 21.28
N LYS A 395 0.34 -8.66 21.28
CA LYS A 395 0.66 -9.54 22.42
C LYS A 395 2.17 -9.65 22.64
N SER A 396 2.94 -9.84 21.58
CA SER A 396 4.40 -9.91 21.67
C SER A 396 4.99 -8.58 22.12
N TYR A 397 4.45 -7.46 21.62
CA TYR A 397 4.88 -6.12 21.99
C TYR A 397 4.53 -5.77 23.44
N ASP A 398 3.32 -6.08 23.91
CA ASP A 398 2.91 -5.89 25.31
C ASP A 398 3.88 -6.60 26.27
N ARG A 399 4.16 -7.89 26.03
CA ARG A 399 5.12 -8.68 26.81
C ARG A 399 6.54 -8.11 26.77
N PHE A 400 6.98 -7.65 25.60
CA PHE A 400 8.28 -7.02 25.45
C PHE A 400 8.36 -5.72 26.26
N SER A 401 7.35 -4.86 26.15
CA SER A 401 7.30 -3.55 26.83
C SER A 401 7.20 -3.63 28.36
N GLN A 402 6.72 -4.76 28.92
CA GLN A 402 6.70 -4.99 30.37
C GLN A 402 8.09 -5.16 30.97
N LYS A 403 9.05 -5.72 30.21
CA LYS A 403 10.42 -5.99 30.68
C LYS A 403 11.44 -4.97 30.13
N THR A 404 11.18 -4.44 28.94
CA THR A 404 12.07 -3.51 28.25
C THR A 404 11.36 -2.18 28.07
N LYS A 405 11.93 -1.11 28.64
CA LYS A 405 11.45 0.25 28.39
C LYS A 405 11.79 0.65 26.96
N THR A 406 10.78 0.96 26.17
CA THR A 406 10.95 1.39 24.77
C THR A 406 10.70 2.89 24.63
N THR A 407 11.64 3.59 24.02
CA THR A 407 11.39 4.96 23.52
C THR A 407 11.08 4.84 22.04
N LEU A 408 9.86 5.22 21.67
CA LEU A 408 9.31 5.03 20.34
C LEU A 408 8.89 6.36 19.75
N THR A 409 9.15 6.50 18.45
CA THR A 409 8.53 7.52 17.60
C THR A 409 7.21 7.03 17.02
N ASP A 410 7.15 5.78 16.59
CA ASP A 410 5.96 5.19 15.98
C ASP A 410 5.80 3.68 16.27
N THR A 411 4.57 3.17 16.26
CA THR A 411 4.26 1.74 16.32
C THR A 411 4.76 0.99 15.09
N LEU A 412 4.80 1.65 13.93
CA LEU A 412 5.30 1.02 12.69
C LEU A 412 6.79 0.69 12.77
N ASP A 413 7.60 1.51 13.45
CA ASP A 413 9.04 1.25 13.61
C ASP A 413 9.27 -0.05 14.42
N ILE A 414 8.51 -0.23 15.51
CA ILE A 414 8.54 -1.48 16.29
C ILE A 414 8.00 -2.67 15.50
N TYR A 415 6.97 -2.45 14.70
CA TYR A 415 6.47 -3.49 13.81
C TYR A 415 7.52 -3.92 12.78
N SER A 416 8.31 -3.00 12.25
CA SER A 416 9.42 -3.29 11.33
C SER A 416 10.48 -4.18 11.99
N ILE A 417 10.85 -3.87 13.25
CA ILE A 417 11.77 -4.71 14.03
C ILE A 417 11.19 -6.11 14.21
N TYR A 418 9.93 -6.21 14.64
CA TYR A 418 9.21 -7.47 14.80
C TYR A 418 9.24 -8.32 13.52
N LYS A 419 8.98 -7.72 12.35
CA LYS A 419 9.03 -8.42 11.06
C LYS A 419 10.44 -8.81 10.65
N SER A 420 11.45 -7.99 10.95
CA SER A 420 12.86 -8.30 10.65
C SER A 420 13.44 -9.45 11.48
N LYS A 421 12.72 -9.85 12.54
CA LYS A 421 13.08 -10.91 13.48
C LYS A 421 12.08 -12.07 13.43
N ASP A 422 11.60 -12.42 12.24
CA ASP A 422 10.69 -13.54 12.01
C ASP A 422 9.44 -13.51 12.90
N GLU A 423 8.86 -12.31 13.05
CA GLU A 423 7.67 -12.07 13.87
C GLU A 423 7.94 -12.25 15.38
N SER A 424 9.14 -11.95 15.88
CA SER A 424 9.45 -12.00 17.31
C SER A 424 10.23 -10.79 17.82
N PHE A 425 10.44 -10.73 19.14
CA PHE A 425 11.34 -9.78 19.79
C PHE A 425 12.53 -10.51 20.42
N TYR A 426 12.96 -11.61 19.81
CA TYR A 426 14.14 -12.35 20.23
C TYR A 426 15.41 -11.68 19.67
N PHE A 427 16.23 -11.12 20.57
CA PHE A 427 17.49 -10.44 20.21
C PHE A 427 18.72 -11.34 20.32
N GLY A 428 18.55 -12.61 20.72
CA GLY A 428 19.61 -13.58 20.96
C GLY A 428 19.57 -14.16 22.38
N ASP A 429 20.51 -15.06 22.65
CA ASP A 429 20.61 -15.83 23.90
C ASP A 429 21.14 -15.00 25.09
N GLU A 430 21.61 -13.77 24.82
CA GLU A 430 22.10 -12.84 25.83
C GLU A 430 20.96 -12.22 26.67
N THR A 431 21.31 -11.70 27.84
CA THR A 431 20.34 -11.01 28.70
C THR A 431 19.64 -9.89 27.92
N ARG A 432 18.30 -9.91 27.97
CA ARG A 432 17.47 -8.91 27.29
C ARG A 432 17.81 -7.49 27.74
N PRO A 433 17.80 -6.51 26.83
CA PRO A 433 18.04 -5.13 27.20
C PRO A 433 16.90 -4.59 28.07
N ASP A 434 17.24 -3.87 29.14
CA ASP A 434 16.26 -3.16 29.97
C ASP A 434 15.66 -1.93 29.25
N PHE A 435 16.36 -1.44 28.22
CA PHE A 435 15.99 -0.25 27.48
C PHE A 435 16.30 -0.43 25.99
N LEU A 436 15.34 -0.10 25.13
CA LEU A 436 15.48 -0.09 23.68
C LEU A 436 15.09 1.30 23.14
N THR A 437 16.02 1.94 22.43
CA THR A 437 15.71 3.12 21.60
C THR A 437 15.52 2.64 20.17
N VAL A 438 14.36 2.93 19.60
CA VAL A 438 14.12 2.72 18.17
C VAL A 438 14.41 4.03 17.45
N VAL A 439 15.23 3.97 16.41
CA VAL A 439 15.59 5.14 15.63
C VAL A 439 14.42 5.46 14.68
N PRO A 440 13.99 6.73 14.57
CA PRO A 440 12.95 7.12 13.65
C PRO A 440 13.30 6.69 12.22
N GLY A 441 12.33 6.12 11.50
CA GLY A 441 12.48 5.75 10.10
C GLY A 441 12.78 4.27 9.84
N ASP A 442 12.97 3.43 10.86
CA ASP A 442 13.09 1.96 10.67
C ASP A 442 11.80 1.35 10.06
N GLY A 443 10.64 1.93 10.37
CA GLY A 443 9.35 1.61 9.76
C GLY A 443 9.16 2.20 8.37
N SER A 444 9.91 3.26 8.02
CA SER A 444 9.81 3.90 6.69
C SER A 444 10.19 2.95 5.56
N ARG A 445 11.11 2.02 5.81
CA ARG A 445 11.52 1.00 4.83
C ARG A 445 10.33 0.17 4.36
N LEU A 446 9.48 -0.28 5.28
CA LEU A 446 8.27 -1.06 4.93
C LEU A 446 7.32 -0.25 4.04
N ILE A 447 7.17 1.05 4.31
CA ILE A 447 6.32 1.94 3.51
C ILE A 447 6.91 2.19 2.13
N LYS A 448 8.21 2.47 2.03
CA LYS A 448 8.92 2.70 0.76
C LYS A 448 8.88 1.46 -0.12
N GLU A 449 9.22 0.29 0.43
CA GLU A 449 9.15 -0.99 -0.27
C GLU A 449 7.72 -1.26 -0.76
N ALA A 450 6.71 -1.02 0.09
CA ALA A 450 5.31 -1.16 -0.29
C ALA A 450 4.89 -0.22 -1.43
N LYS A 451 5.36 1.04 -1.43
CA LYS A 451 5.07 2.02 -2.49
C LYS A 451 5.71 1.60 -3.82
N ILE A 452 6.96 1.17 -3.79
CA ILE A 452 7.70 0.68 -4.97
C ILE A 452 7.04 -0.59 -5.52
N GLU A 453 6.73 -1.56 -4.67
CA GLU A 453 6.11 -2.83 -5.08
C GLU A 453 4.72 -2.62 -5.71
N LYS A 454 3.89 -1.78 -5.09
CA LYS A 454 2.54 -1.46 -5.59
C LYS A 454 2.58 -0.67 -6.90
N ASN A 455 3.64 0.09 -7.16
CA ASN A 455 3.83 0.89 -8.37
C ASN A 455 2.55 1.60 -8.84
N ASN A 456 1.97 2.43 -7.97
CA ASN A 456 0.68 3.07 -8.24
C ASN A 456 0.82 4.10 -9.36
N HIS A 457 0.03 3.97 -10.42
CA HIS A 457 -0.01 4.93 -11.51
C HIS A 457 -1.30 4.86 -12.33
N GLY A 458 -1.52 5.91 -13.13
CA GLY A 458 -2.65 6.05 -14.03
C GLY A 458 -2.40 5.26 -15.29
N ILE A 459 -3.35 4.41 -15.66
CA ILE A 459 -3.29 3.62 -16.89
C ILE A 459 -4.36 4.14 -17.84
N LEU A 460 -3.95 4.44 -19.08
CA LEU A 460 -4.85 4.96 -20.09
C LEU A 460 -5.99 3.98 -20.39
N SER A 461 -7.21 4.49 -20.42
CA SER A 461 -8.44 3.79 -20.78
C SER A 461 -9.41 4.78 -21.43
N GLN A 462 -10.61 4.31 -21.78
CA GLN A 462 -11.65 5.15 -22.34
C GLN A 462 -12.97 4.94 -21.61
N ILE A 463 -13.57 6.03 -21.13
CA ILE A 463 -14.90 6.02 -20.50
C ILE A 463 -15.79 6.96 -21.29
N LYS A 464 -16.90 6.44 -21.84
CA LYS A 464 -17.88 7.20 -22.64
C LYS A 464 -17.22 8.01 -23.78
N GLY A 465 -16.25 7.41 -24.47
CA GLY A 465 -15.54 8.04 -25.59
C GLY A 465 -14.39 8.97 -25.19
N GLN A 466 -14.21 9.28 -23.90
CA GLN A 466 -13.14 10.15 -23.42
C GLN A 466 -11.96 9.34 -22.88
N ASN A 467 -10.75 9.73 -23.29
CA ASN A 467 -9.52 9.17 -22.73
C ASN A 467 -9.38 9.58 -21.27
N VAL A 468 -9.16 8.61 -20.40
CA VAL A 468 -8.99 8.81 -18.97
C VAL A 468 -7.83 7.97 -18.46
N PHE A 469 -7.15 8.44 -17.42
CA PHE A 469 -6.15 7.66 -16.71
C PHE A 469 -6.79 7.05 -15.48
N ILE A 470 -6.94 5.72 -15.46
CA ILE A 470 -7.50 4.98 -14.33
C ILE A 470 -6.39 4.75 -13.31
N PRO A 471 -6.47 5.31 -12.08
CA PRO A 471 -5.52 5.02 -11.02
C PRO A 471 -5.51 3.52 -10.71
N SER A 472 -4.35 2.90 -10.87
CA SER A 472 -4.18 1.46 -10.80
C SER A 472 -2.97 1.08 -9.95
N THR A 473 -3.00 -0.13 -9.40
CA THR A 473 -1.94 -0.71 -8.58
C THR A 473 -1.53 -2.07 -9.14
N LYS A 474 -0.26 -2.43 -8.96
CA LYS A 474 0.26 -3.73 -9.37
C LYS A 474 -0.55 -4.84 -8.68
N TYR A 475 -0.93 -5.83 -9.46
CA TYR A 475 -1.84 -6.90 -9.04
C TYR A 475 -1.11 -8.23 -8.84
N ALA A 476 -0.13 -8.54 -9.68
CA ALA A 476 0.60 -9.80 -9.67
C ALA A 476 2.10 -9.57 -9.92
N ASN A 477 2.93 -10.49 -9.42
CA ASN A 477 4.38 -10.46 -9.65
C ASN A 477 4.82 -11.28 -10.88
N TYR A 478 3.98 -12.21 -11.34
CA TYR A 478 4.30 -13.12 -12.45
C TYR A 478 4.09 -12.54 -13.85
N ALA A 479 3.40 -11.40 -13.95
CA ALA A 479 3.16 -10.65 -15.17
C ALA A 479 2.90 -9.18 -14.79
N PRO A 480 3.09 -8.20 -15.69
CA PRO A 480 2.81 -6.79 -15.42
C PRO A 480 1.30 -6.53 -15.45
N LEU A 481 0.58 -7.19 -14.53
CA LEU A 481 -0.85 -7.06 -14.32
C LEU A 481 -1.12 -6.00 -13.26
N TYR A 482 -2.12 -5.17 -13.54
CA TYR A 482 -2.56 -4.09 -12.69
C TYR A 482 -4.07 -4.19 -12.47
N LYS A 483 -4.55 -3.68 -11.34
CA LYS A 483 -5.98 -3.53 -11.06
C LYS A 483 -6.30 -2.08 -10.72
N PRO A 484 -7.51 -1.59 -11.05
CA PRO A 484 -7.97 -0.29 -10.57
C PRO A 484 -7.91 -0.18 -9.04
N LEU A 485 -7.54 1.01 -8.54
CA LEU A 485 -7.59 1.32 -7.11
C LEU A 485 -9.03 1.46 -6.60
N ASN A 486 -9.90 2.02 -7.45
CA ASN A 486 -11.32 2.24 -7.16
C ASN A 486 -12.17 1.28 -7.98
N SER A 487 -13.31 0.86 -7.42
CA SER A 487 -14.28 0.04 -8.14
C SER A 487 -14.83 0.80 -9.35
N LEU A 488 -14.79 0.18 -10.52
CA LEU A 488 -15.39 0.71 -11.75
C LEU A 488 -16.87 0.29 -11.91
N GLY A 489 -17.42 -0.46 -10.95
CA GLY A 489 -18.75 -1.07 -11.04
C GLY A 489 -18.78 -2.39 -11.82
N TYR A 490 -17.64 -2.84 -12.32
CA TYR A 490 -17.45 -4.11 -13.03
C TYR A 490 -16.04 -4.65 -12.77
N TYR A 491 -15.77 -5.91 -13.17
CA TYR A 491 -14.44 -6.51 -12.99
C TYR A 491 -13.47 -6.00 -14.07
N ALA A 492 -12.28 -5.58 -13.67
CA ALA A 492 -11.24 -5.13 -14.58
C ALA A 492 -9.83 -5.41 -14.03
N ILE A 493 -8.96 -5.90 -14.90
CA ILE A 493 -7.50 -5.90 -14.74
C ILE A 493 -6.85 -5.38 -16.02
N CYS A 494 -5.60 -4.94 -15.95
CA CYS A 494 -4.87 -4.43 -17.10
C CYS A 494 -3.52 -5.12 -17.23
N LEU A 495 -3.18 -5.56 -18.44
CA LEU A 495 -1.86 -6.05 -18.81
C LEU A 495 -1.04 -4.93 -19.44
N LYS A 496 0.10 -4.57 -18.84
CA LYS A 496 1.07 -3.60 -19.36
C LYS A 496 2.33 -4.27 -19.93
N THR A 497 2.13 -5.17 -20.89
CA THR A 497 3.23 -5.88 -21.57
C THR A 497 3.66 -5.18 -22.87
N PHE A 498 2.74 -4.46 -23.50
CA PHE A 498 2.87 -3.81 -24.80
C PHE A 498 3.03 -2.29 -24.63
N ASP A 499 3.29 -1.57 -25.72
CA ASP A 499 3.42 -0.10 -25.70
C ASP A 499 2.09 0.61 -25.39
N PHE A 500 0.99 -0.16 -25.42
CA PHE A 500 -0.35 0.21 -25.01
C PHE A 500 -0.88 -0.75 -23.91
N PRO A 501 -1.77 -0.29 -23.01
CA PRO A 501 -2.43 -1.16 -22.05
C PRO A 501 -3.52 -2.03 -22.70
N ILE A 502 -3.59 -3.29 -22.28
CA ILE A 502 -4.71 -4.20 -22.59
C ILE A 502 -5.57 -4.36 -21.33
N TRP A 503 -6.76 -3.78 -21.33
CA TRP A 503 -7.77 -3.97 -20.29
C TRP A 503 -8.52 -5.27 -20.51
N ILE A 504 -8.57 -6.13 -19.50
CA ILE A 504 -9.34 -7.37 -19.52
C ILE A 504 -10.49 -7.19 -18.53
N VAL A 505 -11.72 -7.12 -19.05
CA VAL A 505 -12.89 -6.69 -18.28
C VAL A 505 -14.02 -7.71 -18.37
N ASN A 506 -14.92 -7.68 -17.40
CA ASN A 506 -16.20 -8.36 -17.47
C ASN A 506 -17.27 -7.49 -16.81
N ARG A 507 -18.32 -7.20 -17.59
CA ARG A 507 -19.46 -6.35 -17.17
C ARG A 507 -20.64 -7.12 -16.57
N GLN A 508 -20.54 -8.44 -16.45
CA GLN A 508 -21.60 -9.30 -15.91
C GLN A 508 -21.54 -9.46 -14.39
N VAL A 509 -20.38 -9.24 -13.77
CA VAL A 509 -20.17 -9.40 -12.32
C VAL A 509 -21.11 -8.52 -11.49
N LYS A 510 -21.85 -9.15 -10.57
CA LYS A 510 -22.74 -8.47 -9.61
C LYS A 510 -22.41 -8.75 -8.14
N ASN A 511 -21.65 -9.81 -7.85
CA ASN A 511 -21.34 -10.24 -6.49
C ASN A 511 -19.94 -10.88 -6.40
N LYS A 512 -19.46 -11.14 -5.18
CA LYS A 512 -18.13 -11.71 -4.92
C LYS A 512 -17.92 -13.10 -5.55
N SER A 513 -18.95 -13.94 -5.66
CA SER A 513 -18.83 -15.29 -6.25
C SER A 513 -18.52 -15.19 -7.75
N MET A 514 -19.28 -14.37 -8.48
CA MET A 514 -19.05 -14.13 -9.91
C MET A 514 -17.65 -13.54 -10.17
N THR A 515 -17.16 -12.67 -9.29
CA THR A 515 -15.80 -12.10 -9.38
C THR A 515 -14.72 -13.17 -9.38
N ILE A 516 -14.85 -14.20 -8.54
CA ILE A 516 -13.84 -15.28 -8.42
C ILE A 516 -13.74 -16.06 -9.75
N GLN A 517 -14.87 -16.39 -10.36
CA GLN A 517 -14.89 -17.15 -11.61
C GLN A 517 -14.30 -16.34 -12.77
N VAL A 518 -14.73 -15.09 -12.93
CA VAL A 518 -14.21 -14.18 -13.98
C VAL A 518 -12.70 -13.97 -13.82
N ARG A 519 -12.23 -13.78 -12.58
CA ARG A 519 -10.82 -13.55 -12.28
C ARG A 519 -9.93 -14.66 -12.84
N ASN A 520 -10.34 -15.93 -12.70
CA ASN A 520 -9.54 -17.05 -13.18
C ASN A 520 -9.29 -16.99 -14.70
N PHE A 521 -10.31 -16.63 -15.48
CA PHE A 521 -10.17 -16.46 -16.93
C PHE A 521 -9.34 -15.22 -17.29
N ALA A 522 -9.61 -14.09 -16.63
CA ALA A 522 -8.91 -12.84 -16.92
C ALA A 522 -7.41 -12.94 -16.62
N GLU A 523 -7.04 -13.53 -15.48
CA GLU A 523 -5.64 -13.77 -15.12
C GLU A 523 -4.96 -14.73 -16.09
N ALA A 524 -5.62 -15.82 -16.48
CA ALA A 524 -5.07 -16.77 -17.44
C ALA A 524 -4.81 -16.11 -18.81
N ILE A 525 -5.76 -15.31 -19.31
CA ILE A 525 -5.59 -14.55 -20.55
C ILE A 525 -4.41 -13.57 -20.42
N GLY A 526 -4.37 -12.79 -19.34
CA GLY A 526 -3.29 -11.84 -19.09
C GLY A 526 -1.91 -12.50 -19.00
N PHE A 527 -1.81 -13.62 -18.30
CA PHE A 527 -0.58 -14.42 -18.17
C PHE A 527 -0.11 -14.97 -19.51
N TRP A 528 -1.01 -15.61 -20.28
CA TRP A 528 -0.62 -16.23 -21.54
C TRP A 528 -0.33 -15.20 -22.64
N LEU A 529 -1.03 -14.06 -22.66
CA LEU A 529 -0.64 -12.93 -23.53
C LEU A 529 0.75 -12.40 -23.19
N HIS A 530 1.10 -12.34 -21.90
CA HIS A 530 2.45 -11.98 -21.49
C HIS A 530 3.50 -13.00 -21.99
N LYS A 531 3.22 -14.30 -21.89
CA LYS A 531 4.11 -15.36 -22.40
C LYS A 531 4.22 -15.35 -23.94
N LEU A 532 3.18 -14.94 -24.64
CA LEU A 532 3.17 -14.78 -26.10
C LEU A 532 3.91 -13.54 -26.59
N LYS A 533 4.31 -12.62 -25.70
CA LYS A 533 5.02 -11.37 -26.03
C LYS A 533 6.09 -11.54 -27.12
N PRO A 534 7.03 -12.50 -27.04
CA PRO A 534 8.12 -12.60 -28.02
C PRO A 534 7.65 -12.76 -29.47
N GLU A 535 6.47 -13.33 -29.70
CA GLU A 535 5.94 -13.60 -31.04
C GLU A 535 5.00 -12.51 -31.54
N ILE A 536 4.26 -11.85 -30.64
CA ILE A 536 3.17 -10.92 -31.03
C ILE A 536 3.48 -9.44 -30.77
N PHE A 537 4.54 -9.11 -30.01
CA PHE A 537 4.84 -7.73 -29.59
C PHE A 537 4.96 -6.75 -30.75
N ASP A 538 5.80 -7.06 -31.75
CA ASP A 538 6.05 -6.17 -32.88
C ASP A 538 4.80 -5.95 -33.73
N VAL A 539 3.99 -6.99 -33.94
CA VAL A 539 2.77 -6.93 -34.76
C VAL A 539 1.70 -6.09 -34.08
N LEU A 540 1.49 -6.30 -32.77
CA LEU A 540 0.50 -5.56 -31.99
C LEU A 540 0.88 -4.09 -31.84
N ASN A 541 2.13 -3.77 -31.47
CA ASN A 541 2.56 -2.38 -31.23
C ASN A 541 2.59 -1.52 -32.51
N ARG A 542 2.83 -2.12 -33.68
CA ARG A 542 2.74 -1.40 -34.96
C ARG A 542 1.32 -0.98 -35.31
N THR A 543 0.32 -1.69 -34.79
CA THR A 543 -1.08 -1.54 -35.20
C THR A 543 -1.90 -0.79 -34.18
N ILE A 544 -1.71 -1.06 -32.89
CA ILE A 544 -2.49 -0.50 -31.78
C ILE A 544 -1.63 0.53 -31.06
N SER A 545 -2.13 1.76 -30.94
CA SER A 545 -1.34 2.91 -30.44
C SER A 545 -1.76 3.45 -29.07
N ASN A 546 -3.01 3.27 -28.65
CA ASN A 546 -3.55 3.93 -27.45
C ASN A 546 -3.85 2.95 -26.32
N PHE A 547 -4.92 2.16 -26.47
CA PHE A 547 -5.34 1.13 -25.53
C PHE A 547 -6.10 0.05 -26.29
N PHE A 548 -6.24 -1.12 -25.69
CA PHE A 548 -7.12 -2.19 -26.19
C PHE A 548 -7.91 -2.76 -25.03
N GLU A 549 -9.15 -3.19 -25.27
CA GLU A 549 -9.99 -3.83 -24.26
C GLU A 549 -10.44 -5.21 -24.76
N ILE A 550 -10.35 -6.22 -23.90
CA ILE A 550 -10.93 -7.55 -24.08
C ILE A 550 -12.05 -7.67 -23.05
N ASN A 551 -13.30 -7.54 -23.50
CA ASN A 551 -14.49 -7.77 -22.71
C ASN A 551 -14.84 -9.26 -22.74
N ILE A 552 -14.47 -9.97 -21.67
CA ILE A 552 -14.79 -11.39 -21.49
C ILE A 552 -16.27 -11.51 -21.14
N ILE A 553 -17.01 -12.31 -21.90
CA ILE A 553 -18.41 -12.62 -21.66
C ILE A 553 -18.50 -14.12 -21.34
N LEU A 554 -18.87 -14.45 -20.10
CA LEU A 554 -19.06 -15.82 -19.66
C LEU A 554 -20.53 -16.22 -19.86
N ASP A 555 -20.77 -17.45 -20.30
CA ASP A 555 -22.11 -18.05 -20.30
C ASP A 555 -22.75 -17.97 -18.90
N GLN A 556 -24.05 -17.68 -18.81
CA GLN A 556 -24.74 -17.58 -17.53
C GLN A 556 -24.68 -18.88 -16.72
N LYS A 557 -24.63 -20.04 -17.38
CA LYS A 557 -24.48 -21.34 -16.71
C LYS A 557 -23.20 -21.41 -15.87
N LEU A 558 -22.15 -20.68 -16.26
CA LEU A 558 -20.88 -20.66 -15.50
C LEU A 558 -21.03 -20.00 -14.13
N PHE A 559 -21.96 -19.05 -14.00
CA PHE A 559 -22.24 -18.36 -12.73
C PHE A 559 -23.16 -19.13 -11.79
N GLY A 560 -23.75 -20.24 -12.24
CA GLY A 560 -24.59 -21.11 -11.43
C GLY A 560 -23.79 -22.15 -10.63
N ASP A 561 -24.47 -22.86 -9.73
CA ASP A 561 -23.93 -24.06 -9.07
C ASP A 561 -23.92 -25.25 -10.04
N THR A 562 -23.16 -25.13 -11.13
CA THR A 562 -22.97 -26.22 -12.10
C THR A 562 -21.99 -27.26 -11.56
N GLN A 563 -22.40 -28.52 -11.58
CA GLN A 563 -21.56 -29.62 -11.15
C GLN A 563 -20.57 -30.02 -12.26
N THR A 564 -19.43 -30.60 -11.88
CA THR A 564 -18.47 -31.15 -12.85
C THR A 564 -19.11 -32.19 -13.77
N LYS A 565 -20.12 -32.91 -13.27
CA LYS A 565 -20.95 -33.82 -14.05
C LYS A 565 -21.65 -33.10 -15.22
N ASP A 566 -22.30 -31.96 -14.96
CA ASP A 566 -22.98 -31.15 -15.97
C ASP A 566 -22.00 -30.66 -17.06
N ILE A 567 -20.74 -30.38 -16.68
CA ILE A 567 -19.66 -29.97 -17.60
C ILE A 567 -19.22 -31.14 -18.50
N VAL A 568 -19.08 -32.34 -17.94
CA VAL A 568 -18.57 -33.52 -18.67
C VAL A 568 -19.63 -34.12 -19.59
N GLU A 569 -20.89 -34.11 -19.15
CA GLU A 569 -22.07 -34.63 -19.84
C GLU A 569 -22.70 -33.64 -20.84
N SER A 570 -22.23 -32.40 -20.89
CA SER A 570 -22.64 -31.43 -21.91
C SER A 570 -22.37 -31.96 -23.32
N GLU A 571 -23.43 -32.12 -24.12
CA GLU A 571 -23.37 -32.49 -25.54
C GLU A 571 -23.19 -31.26 -26.46
N ASP A 572 -23.32 -30.05 -25.90
CA ASP A 572 -23.13 -28.79 -26.65
C ASP A 572 -21.67 -28.65 -27.11
N TYR A 573 -21.46 -28.33 -28.39
CA TYR A 573 -20.13 -28.13 -29.01
C TYR A 573 -19.95 -26.70 -29.55
N ASP A 574 -20.39 -25.71 -28.78
CA ASP A 574 -20.25 -24.30 -29.18
C ASP A 574 -18.79 -23.87 -29.31
N ASN A 575 -18.52 -22.98 -30.27
CA ASN A 575 -17.22 -22.35 -30.47
C ASN A 575 -17.11 -21.05 -29.68
N TYR A 576 -15.88 -20.59 -29.45
CA TYR A 576 -15.67 -19.24 -28.95
C TYR A 576 -16.23 -18.25 -29.98
N HIS A 577 -16.98 -17.26 -29.50
CA HIS A 577 -17.52 -16.19 -30.34
C HIS A 577 -16.83 -14.88 -29.98
N PHE A 578 -16.44 -14.12 -30.99
CA PHE A 578 -15.79 -12.84 -30.77
C PHE A 578 -16.16 -11.82 -31.85
N SER A 579 -16.24 -10.57 -31.43
CA SER A 579 -16.54 -9.42 -32.28
C SER A 579 -15.70 -8.23 -31.84
N LEU A 580 -15.28 -7.40 -32.80
CA LEU A 580 -14.51 -6.19 -32.54
C LEU A 580 -15.38 -4.96 -32.78
N ASN A 581 -15.45 -4.10 -31.78
CA ASN A 581 -16.02 -2.76 -31.90
C ASN A 581 -14.95 -1.73 -31.53
N GLU A 582 -14.40 -1.04 -32.53
CA GLU A 582 -13.25 -0.14 -32.38
C GLU A 582 -12.06 -0.84 -31.70
N ASN A 583 -11.73 -0.48 -30.47
CA ASN A 583 -10.64 -1.06 -29.66
C ASN A 583 -11.15 -2.06 -28.60
N ILE A 584 -12.43 -2.44 -28.65
CA ILE A 584 -13.06 -3.35 -27.70
C ILE A 584 -13.36 -4.66 -28.39
N LEU A 585 -12.64 -5.71 -28.00
CA LEU A 585 -12.87 -7.09 -28.39
C LEU A 585 -13.84 -7.74 -27.41
N GLU A 586 -15.05 -8.06 -27.85
CA GLU A 586 -15.96 -8.91 -27.11
C GLU A 586 -15.56 -10.37 -27.33
N PHE A 587 -15.30 -11.09 -26.24
CA PHE A 587 -14.84 -12.49 -26.28
C PHE A 587 -15.73 -13.37 -25.42
N SER A 588 -16.57 -14.17 -26.06
CA SER A 588 -17.55 -15.03 -25.40
C SER A 588 -17.00 -16.44 -25.17
N ILE A 589 -17.07 -16.90 -23.91
CA ILE A 589 -16.66 -18.23 -23.48
C ILE A 589 -17.93 -19.05 -23.19
N PRO A 590 -18.31 -19.99 -24.07
CA PRO A 590 -19.50 -20.80 -23.87
C PRO A 590 -19.25 -21.89 -22.81
N PHE A 591 -20.33 -22.34 -22.16
CA PHE A 591 -20.26 -23.36 -21.11
C PHE A 591 -19.62 -24.68 -21.59
N SER A 592 -19.87 -25.09 -22.84
CA SER A 592 -19.32 -26.30 -23.45
C SER A 592 -17.79 -26.39 -23.41
N LYS A 593 -17.09 -25.25 -23.43
CA LYS A 593 -15.61 -25.23 -23.41
C LYS A 593 -15.04 -25.59 -22.04
N MET A 594 -15.83 -25.60 -20.97
CA MET A 594 -15.37 -25.99 -19.63
C MET A 594 -14.76 -27.39 -19.57
N LYS A 595 -15.27 -28.31 -20.39
CA LYS A 595 -14.74 -29.67 -20.51
C LYS A 595 -13.26 -29.71 -20.92
N THR A 596 -12.79 -28.71 -21.66
CA THR A 596 -11.38 -28.62 -22.07
C THR A 596 -10.45 -28.21 -20.92
N PHE A 597 -11.00 -27.63 -19.85
CA PHE A 597 -10.26 -27.18 -18.67
C PHE A 597 -10.23 -28.22 -17.54
N THR A 598 -10.95 -29.34 -17.62
CA THR A 598 -11.00 -30.34 -16.54
C THR A 598 -9.77 -31.27 -16.48
N GLY A 599 -8.95 -31.34 -17.54
CA GLY A 599 -7.76 -32.19 -17.58
C GLY A 599 -6.60 -31.69 -16.70
N SER A 600 -5.58 -32.52 -16.48
CA SER A 600 -4.36 -32.14 -15.74
C SER A 600 -3.37 -31.28 -16.53
N ASN A 601 -3.67 -31.00 -17.80
CA ASN A 601 -2.84 -30.19 -18.69
C ASN A 601 -3.53 -28.87 -19.11
N ASN A 602 -2.77 -27.99 -19.75
CA ASN A 602 -3.19 -26.68 -20.24
C ASN A 602 -3.89 -26.70 -21.61
N PHE A 603 -4.50 -27.82 -22.01
CA PHE A 603 -5.15 -27.94 -23.32
C PHE A 603 -6.25 -26.89 -23.54
N GLY A 604 -7.17 -26.71 -22.58
CA GLY A 604 -8.22 -25.69 -22.69
C GLY A 604 -7.69 -24.26 -22.80
N GLU A 605 -6.58 -23.95 -22.14
CA GLU A 605 -5.95 -22.63 -22.24
C GLU A 605 -5.29 -22.43 -23.61
N ARG A 606 -4.66 -23.48 -24.17
CA ARG A 606 -4.14 -23.44 -25.54
C ARG A 606 -5.25 -23.17 -26.56
N GLU A 607 -6.40 -23.82 -26.43
CA GLU A 607 -7.56 -23.58 -27.31
C GLU A 607 -8.14 -22.18 -27.14
N MET A 608 -8.28 -21.70 -25.91
CA MET A 608 -8.72 -20.32 -25.61
C MET A 608 -7.77 -19.28 -26.20
N MET A 609 -6.45 -19.47 -26.06
CA MET A 609 -5.46 -18.53 -26.58
C MET A 609 -5.37 -18.56 -28.11
N LYS A 610 -5.59 -19.71 -28.76
CA LYS A 610 -5.79 -19.76 -30.22
C LYS A 610 -6.99 -18.92 -30.65
N ALA A 611 -8.11 -19.02 -29.95
CA ALA A 611 -9.30 -18.23 -30.23
C ALA A 611 -9.04 -16.72 -30.05
N ILE A 612 -8.27 -16.32 -29.04
CA ILE A 612 -7.87 -14.92 -28.83
C ILE A 612 -6.93 -14.42 -29.95
N LEU A 613 -5.95 -15.23 -30.37
CA LEU A 613 -5.08 -14.87 -31.50
C LEU A 613 -5.86 -14.74 -32.81
N ASN A 614 -6.83 -15.64 -33.05
CA ASN A 614 -7.77 -15.52 -34.17
C ASN A 614 -8.62 -14.25 -34.05
N ALA A 615 -9.03 -13.87 -32.84
CA ALA A 615 -9.80 -12.66 -32.61
C ALA A 615 -9.02 -11.38 -32.91
N PHE A 616 -7.70 -11.36 -32.68
CA PHE A 616 -6.84 -10.25 -33.08
C PHE A 616 -6.77 -10.04 -34.59
N ASN A 617 -7.03 -11.06 -35.43
CA ASN A 617 -7.13 -10.87 -36.88
C ASN A 617 -8.32 -9.99 -37.31
N LEU A 618 -9.28 -9.70 -36.42
CA LEU A 618 -10.32 -8.69 -36.69
C LEU A 618 -9.78 -7.26 -36.66
N VAL A 619 -8.64 -7.02 -36.01
CA VAL A 619 -8.03 -5.70 -35.91
C VAL A 619 -7.32 -5.39 -37.23
N LYS A 620 -7.73 -4.29 -37.88
CA LYS A 620 -7.16 -3.87 -39.16
C LYS A 620 -5.65 -3.66 -39.05
N GLY A 621 -4.88 -4.43 -39.82
CA GLY A 621 -3.40 -4.37 -39.83
C GLY A 621 -2.72 -5.57 -39.17
N ILE A 622 -3.49 -6.39 -38.44
CA ILE A 622 -3.02 -7.66 -37.88
C ILE A 622 -3.45 -8.80 -38.80
N SER A 623 -2.52 -9.71 -39.11
CA SER A 623 -2.78 -10.91 -39.92
C SER A 623 -1.86 -12.05 -39.49
N PHE A 624 -2.33 -12.87 -38.55
CA PHE A 624 -1.71 -14.13 -38.17
C PHE A 624 -2.30 -15.27 -39.00
N SER A 625 -1.47 -16.01 -39.73
CA SER A 625 -1.94 -17.23 -40.40
C SER A 625 -2.22 -18.35 -39.39
N GLU A 626 -3.02 -19.35 -39.78
CA GLU A 626 -3.27 -20.51 -38.91
C GLU A 626 -1.97 -21.24 -38.52
N GLN A 627 -0.99 -21.27 -39.44
CA GLN A 627 0.33 -21.86 -39.20
C GLN A 627 1.12 -21.04 -38.17
N ASP A 628 1.06 -19.71 -38.26
CA ASP A 628 1.70 -18.82 -37.28
C ASP A 628 1.09 -19.01 -35.89
N ILE A 629 -0.25 -18.99 -35.79
CA ILE A 629 -0.96 -19.19 -34.53
C ILE A 629 -0.60 -20.54 -33.91
N ALA A 630 -0.60 -21.62 -34.69
CA ALA A 630 -0.22 -22.94 -34.21
C ALA A 630 1.24 -22.98 -33.73
N SER A 631 2.15 -22.32 -34.45
CA SER A 631 3.56 -22.19 -34.08
C SER A 631 3.74 -21.43 -32.77
N PHE A 632 3.11 -20.26 -32.63
CA PHE A 632 3.17 -19.42 -31.43
C PHE A 632 2.68 -20.17 -30.20
N ILE A 633 1.55 -20.88 -30.32
CA ILE A 633 0.97 -21.66 -29.22
C ILE A 633 1.89 -22.83 -28.84
N ASN A 634 2.45 -23.55 -29.81
CA ASN A 634 3.37 -24.66 -29.50
C ASN A 634 4.65 -24.19 -28.81
N LYS A 635 5.16 -23.01 -29.18
CA LYS A 635 6.40 -22.45 -28.65
C LYS A 635 6.22 -21.78 -27.29
N CYS A 636 5.20 -20.94 -27.13
CA CYS A 636 4.99 -20.12 -25.94
C CYS A 636 4.06 -20.75 -24.90
N ILE A 637 3.18 -21.68 -25.32
CA ILE A 637 2.21 -22.38 -24.45
C ILE A 637 2.32 -23.90 -24.71
N PRO A 638 3.50 -24.52 -24.47
CA PRO A 638 3.69 -25.94 -24.73
C PRO A 638 2.69 -26.78 -23.94
N LEU A 639 2.26 -27.91 -24.53
CA LEU A 639 1.29 -28.79 -23.89
C LEU A 639 1.95 -29.42 -22.66
N GLY A 640 1.37 -29.17 -21.48
CA GLY A 640 1.95 -29.64 -20.23
C GLY A 640 1.11 -29.25 -19.02
N GLN A 641 1.69 -29.36 -17.82
CA GLN A 641 1.02 -29.10 -16.55
C GLN A 641 1.05 -27.61 -16.12
N ALA A 642 1.66 -26.73 -16.93
CA ALA A 642 1.66 -25.28 -16.69
C ALA A 642 0.25 -24.70 -16.94
N LYS A 643 -0.58 -24.67 -15.89
CA LYS A 643 -2.03 -24.40 -15.97
C LYS A 643 -2.44 -23.30 -14.99
N MET A 644 -3.16 -22.29 -15.46
CA MET A 644 -3.68 -21.18 -14.64
C MET A 644 -5.14 -21.41 -14.20
N ILE A 645 -5.97 -22.04 -15.04
CA ILE A 645 -7.37 -22.32 -14.72
C ILE A 645 -7.48 -23.73 -14.12
N LEU A 646 -7.50 -23.83 -12.79
CA LEU A 646 -7.65 -25.10 -12.07
C LEU A 646 -9.11 -25.34 -11.70
N LEU A 647 -9.67 -26.48 -12.14
CA LEU A 647 -10.99 -26.94 -11.75
C LEU A 647 -10.83 -28.16 -10.84
N SER A 648 -11.40 -28.09 -9.65
CA SER A 648 -11.41 -29.19 -8.68
C SER A 648 -12.82 -29.78 -8.61
N ASP A 649 -12.90 -31.11 -8.57
CA ASP A 649 -14.17 -31.85 -8.53
C ASP A 649 -14.33 -32.57 -7.20
N SER A 650 -15.06 -31.94 -6.26
CA SER A 650 -15.27 -32.50 -4.92
C SER A 650 -16.09 -33.79 -4.90
N GLN A 651 -16.78 -34.13 -5.99
CA GLN A 651 -17.47 -35.42 -6.12
C GLN A 651 -16.52 -36.59 -6.37
N LYS A 652 -15.36 -36.33 -6.99
CA LYS A 652 -14.32 -37.34 -7.23
C LYS A 652 -13.33 -37.45 -6.08
N ASP A 653 -13.04 -36.31 -5.45
CA ASP A 653 -12.17 -36.25 -4.28
C ASP A 653 -12.83 -35.36 -3.20
N PRO A 654 -13.46 -35.95 -2.18
CA PRO A 654 -14.06 -35.19 -1.08
C PRO A 654 -13.04 -34.30 -0.34
N LEU A 655 -11.74 -34.63 -0.39
CA LEU A 655 -10.70 -33.89 0.32
C LEU A 655 -10.39 -32.53 -0.30
N VAL A 656 -10.85 -32.25 -1.52
CA VAL A 656 -10.73 -30.91 -2.13
C VAL A 656 -11.97 -30.04 -1.94
N ASP A 657 -13.01 -30.55 -1.25
CA ASP A 657 -14.17 -29.77 -0.85
C ASP A 657 -13.83 -28.82 0.28
N ASN A 658 -14.10 -27.53 0.09
CA ASN A 658 -13.83 -26.49 1.09
C ASN A 658 -15.09 -25.95 1.77
N ARG A 659 -16.25 -26.54 1.49
CA ARG A 659 -17.51 -26.10 2.10
C ARG A 659 -17.48 -26.40 3.59
N TRP A 660 -17.89 -25.40 4.37
CA TRP A 660 -18.06 -25.48 5.83
C TRP A 660 -16.77 -25.66 6.63
N LEU A 661 -15.61 -25.61 5.96
CA LEU A 661 -14.31 -25.62 6.63
C LEU A 661 -14.02 -24.27 7.28
N VAL A 662 -13.46 -24.31 8.48
CA VAL A 662 -12.91 -23.13 9.16
C VAL A 662 -11.65 -22.64 8.47
N LYS A 663 -11.21 -21.40 8.73
CA LYS A 663 -9.95 -20.90 8.18
C LYS A 663 -8.75 -21.65 8.78
N PRO A 664 -7.70 -21.96 7.97
CA PRO A 664 -6.53 -22.66 8.47
C PRO A 664 -5.81 -21.82 9.52
N PHE A 665 -5.49 -22.44 10.65
CA PHE A 665 -4.72 -21.84 11.73
C PHE A 665 -3.28 -22.35 11.68
N TYR A 666 -2.33 -21.42 11.55
CA TYR A 666 -0.90 -21.72 11.56
C TYR A 666 -0.24 -21.22 12.85
N ILE A 667 0.66 -22.05 13.38
CA ILE A 667 1.58 -21.68 14.45
C ILE A 667 2.60 -20.70 13.84
N SER A 668 2.75 -19.52 14.42
CA SER A 668 3.76 -18.56 14.00
C SER A 668 5.06 -18.77 14.78
N ASP A 669 6.19 -18.41 14.17
CA ASP A 669 7.50 -18.50 14.82
C ASP A 669 7.52 -17.63 16.11
N SER A 670 6.77 -16.53 16.13
CA SER A 670 6.48 -15.73 17.32
C SER A 670 5.96 -16.50 18.55
N GLU A 671 5.09 -17.48 18.32
CA GLU A 671 4.49 -18.29 19.40
C GLU A 671 5.49 -19.34 19.88
N VAL A 672 6.35 -19.82 19.00
CA VAL A 672 7.47 -20.71 19.33
C VAL A 672 8.49 -19.97 20.17
N ASP A 673 8.91 -18.77 19.75
CA ASP A 673 9.90 -17.96 20.47
C ASP A 673 9.41 -17.57 21.87
N ILE A 674 8.13 -17.20 21.99
CA ILE A 674 7.49 -16.99 23.28
C ILE A 674 7.66 -18.20 24.20
N LEU A 675 7.42 -19.41 23.69
CA LEU A 675 7.58 -20.63 24.48
C LEU A 675 9.05 -20.87 24.81
N LEU A 676 9.96 -20.62 23.87
CA LEU A 676 11.41 -20.75 24.10
C LEU A 676 11.91 -19.79 25.19
N ASP A 677 11.30 -18.62 25.37
CA ASP A 677 11.62 -17.71 26.48
C ASP A 677 11.06 -18.19 27.84
N GLU A 678 9.89 -18.83 27.82
CA GLU A 678 9.21 -19.29 29.03
C GLU A 678 9.81 -20.61 29.55
N ILE A 679 10.29 -21.48 28.66
CA ILE A 679 10.83 -22.80 29.01
C ILE A 679 11.99 -22.72 30.02
N PRO A 680 13.04 -21.90 29.84
CA PRO A 680 14.13 -21.79 30.81
C PRO A 680 13.62 -21.43 32.22
N LEU A 681 12.70 -20.46 32.32
CA LEU A 681 12.12 -20.05 33.60
C LEU A 681 11.33 -21.17 34.29
N LEU A 682 10.68 -22.03 33.50
CA LEU A 682 9.97 -23.21 34.01
C LEU A 682 10.95 -24.31 34.43
N ILE A 683 12.04 -24.50 33.68
CA ILE A 683 13.08 -25.48 34.02
C ILE A 683 13.78 -25.09 35.31
N GLU A 684 14.14 -23.81 35.50
CA GLU A 684 14.78 -23.27 36.69
C GLU A 684 13.99 -23.53 37.98
N GLN A 685 12.66 -23.67 37.89
CA GLN A 685 11.82 -24.04 39.03
C GLN A 685 12.00 -25.50 39.47
N LYS A 686 12.48 -26.39 38.58
CA LYS A 686 12.66 -27.83 38.85
C LYS A 686 14.14 -28.25 38.93
N MET A 687 15.02 -27.60 38.19
CA MET A 687 16.46 -27.90 38.18
C MET A 687 17.29 -26.68 37.80
N GLU A 688 18.51 -26.61 38.31
CA GLU A 688 19.50 -25.63 37.85
C GLU A 688 19.90 -25.93 36.40
N ILE A 689 19.84 -24.93 35.53
CA ILE A 689 20.24 -25.08 34.13
C ILE A 689 21.77 -25.09 34.08
N PRO A 690 22.41 -26.19 33.62
CA PRO A 690 23.86 -26.28 33.58
C PRO A 690 24.44 -25.31 32.55
N LYS A 691 25.51 -24.61 32.93
CA LYS A 691 26.17 -23.60 32.09
C LYS A 691 26.78 -24.20 30.81
N ASN A 692 27.23 -25.45 30.88
CA ASN A 692 27.73 -26.24 29.75
C ASN A 692 27.05 -27.63 29.76
N ILE A 693 26.81 -28.19 28.58
CA ILE A 693 26.29 -29.56 28.42
C ILE A 693 27.47 -30.45 28.01
N ASP A 694 28.09 -31.09 29.00
CA ASP A 694 29.35 -31.83 28.82
C ASP A 694 29.13 -33.31 28.44
N SER A 695 27.91 -33.84 28.58
CA SER A 695 27.57 -35.23 28.26
C SER A 695 26.22 -35.38 27.54
N GLU A 696 26.07 -36.49 26.79
CA GLU A 696 24.79 -36.84 26.15
C GLU A 696 23.68 -37.11 27.18
N GLU A 697 24.03 -37.62 28.37
CA GLU A 697 23.07 -37.85 29.46
C GLU A 697 22.52 -36.55 30.03
N ASP A 698 23.37 -35.53 30.23
CA ASP A 698 22.92 -34.21 30.70
C ASP A 698 22.00 -33.54 29.69
N LYS A 699 22.32 -33.68 28.40
CA LYS A 699 21.46 -33.21 27.30
C LYS A 699 20.09 -33.89 27.34
N LYS A 700 20.06 -35.23 27.47
CA LYS A 700 18.81 -36.00 27.58
C LYS A 700 18.00 -35.59 28.81
N LYS A 701 18.66 -35.40 29.95
CA LYS A 701 18.02 -34.99 31.19
C LYS A 701 17.34 -33.63 31.05
N LEU A 702 18.04 -32.64 30.49
CA LEU A 702 17.48 -31.30 30.25
C LEU A 702 16.26 -31.36 29.33
N PHE A 703 16.34 -32.06 28.19
CA PHE A 703 15.22 -32.18 27.26
C PHE A 703 14.04 -32.95 27.83
N ASN A 704 14.28 -34.03 28.58
CA ASN A 704 13.20 -34.77 29.24
C ASN A 704 12.49 -33.91 30.28
N THR A 705 13.24 -33.11 31.06
CA THR A 705 12.65 -32.15 32.01
C THR A 705 11.81 -31.10 31.30
N ALA A 706 12.34 -30.49 30.23
CA ALA A 706 11.62 -29.51 29.42
C ALA A 706 10.33 -30.11 28.83
N THR A 707 10.42 -31.31 28.25
CA THR A 707 9.28 -32.02 27.66
C THR A 707 8.21 -32.33 28.71
N ASN A 708 8.60 -32.84 29.88
CA ASN A 708 7.67 -33.13 30.96
C ASN A 708 6.97 -31.86 31.47
N LEU A 709 7.70 -30.75 31.61
CA LEU A 709 7.12 -29.45 31.98
C LEU A 709 6.09 -28.96 30.96
N LEU A 710 6.41 -29.06 29.67
CA LEU A 710 5.48 -28.68 28.60
C LEU A 710 4.24 -29.58 28.60
N LEU A 711 4.40 -30.89 28.78
CA LEU A 711 3.28 -31.84 28.87
C LEU A 711 2.39 -31.57 30.10
N GLU A 712 2.99 -31.29 31.25
CA GLU A 712 2.25 -30.89 32.46
C GLU A 712 1.48 -29.59 32.25
N THR A 713 2.09 -28.60 31.58
CA THR A 713 1.47 -27.31 31.28
C THR A 713 0.32 -27.47 30.31
N LEU A 714 0.51 -28.24 29.25
CA LEU A 714 -0.52 -28.57 28.28
C LEU A 714 -1.71 -29.28 28.95
N ASN A 715 -1.44 -30.27 29.80
CA ASN A 715 -2.50 -30.97 30.54
C ASN A 715 -3.31 -30.02 31.43
N LYS A 716 -2.66 -29.07 32.11
CA LYS A 716 -3.37 -28.05 32.92
C LYS A 716 -4.22 -27.13 32.07
N GLU A 717 -3.72 -26.70 30.91
CA GLU A 717 -4.49 -25.85 30.00
C GLU A 717 -5.71 -26.60 29.43
N ILE A 718 -5.53 -27.84 28.99
CA ILE A 718 -6.62 -28.68 28.45
C ILE A 718 -7.75 -28.86 29.49
N GLN A 719 -7.42 -29.00 30.78
CA GLN A 719 -8.41 -29.14 31.86
C GLN A 719 -9.37 -27.94 31.99
N ASN A 720 -9.01 -26.77 31.46
CA ASN A 720 -9.87 -25.59 31.49
C ASN A 720 -10.93 -25.58 30.37
N PHE A 721 -10.86 -26.52 29.42
CA PHE A 721 -11.78 -26.59 28.29
C PHE A 721 -12.83 -27.67 28.48
N GLU A 722 -13.99 -27.46 27.85
CA GLU A 722 -14.98 -28.51 27.66
C GLU A 722 -14.44 -29.48 26.59
N PHE A 723 -14.27 -30.75 26.95
CA PHE A 723 -13.53 -31.73 26.15
C PHE A 723 -14.19 -32.00 24.80
N ASP A 724 -15.52 -32.11 24.77
CA ASP A 724 -16.24 -32.40 23.53
C ASP A 724 -16.10 -31.23 22.56
N TYR A 725 -16.29 -30.00 23.05
CA TYR A 725 -16.07 -28.78 22.27
C TYR A 725 -14.64 -28.66 21.74
N LEU A 726 -13.63 -28.89 22.60
CA LEU A 726 -12.23 -28.82 22.20
C LEU A 726 -11.92 -29.84 21.10
N LEU A 727 -12.42 -31.07 21.24
CA LEU A 727 -12.22 -32.11 20.23
C LEU A 727 -12.85 -31.73 18.89
N HIS A 728 -14.08 -31.20 18.89
CA HIS A 728 -14.74 -30.72 17.67
C HIS A 728 -13.91 -29.64 16.97
N VAL A 729 -13.43 -28.63 17.72
CA VAL A 729 -12.59 -27.56 17.16
C VAL A 729 -11.28 -28.11 16.58
N LEU A 730 -10.64 -29.07 17.25
CA LEU A 730 -9.41 -29.70 16.75
C LEU A 730 -9.66 -30.50 15.46
N LEU A 731 -10.79 -31.21 15.37
CA LEU A 731 -11.19 -31.94 14.16
C LEU A 731 -11.45 -30.97 13.00
N GLU A 732 -12.22 -29.91 13.20
CA GLU A 732 -12.48 -28.89 12.17
C GLU A 732 -11.16 -28.28 11.66
N LEU A 733 -10.23 -27.94 12.56
CA LEU A 733 -8.93 -27.42 12.18
C LEU A 733 -8.09 -28.44 11.42
N HIS A 734 -8.15 -29.73 11.80
CA HIS A 734 -7.44 -30.80 11.11
C HIS A 734 -7.98 -30.99 9.68
N GLU A 735 -9.31 -31.05 9.52
CA GLU A 735 -9.97 -31.16 8.21
C GLU A 735 -9.56 -30.02 7.27
N THR A 736 -9.53 -28.78 7.76
CA THR A 736 -9.04 -27.64 6.98
C THR A 736 -7.58 -27.79 6.54
N LEU A 737 -6.70 -28.30 7.40
CA LEU A 737 -5.29 -28.49 7.05
C LEU A 737 -5.10 -29.62 6.04
N VAL A 738 -5.86 -30.72 6.18
CA VAL A 738 -5.89 -31.82 5.20
C VAL A 738 -6.36 -31.32 3.85
N TRP A 739 -7.48 -30.59 3.81
CA TRP A 739 -7.97 -29.95 2.60
C TRP A 739 -6.90 -29.07 1.95
N LYS A 740 -6.24 -28.23 2.74
CA LYS A 740 -5.21 -27.32 2.23
C LYS A 740 -4.05 -28.08 1.60
N ARG A 741 -3.64 -29.21 2.20
CA ARG A 741 -2.61 -30.11 1.66
C ARG A 741 -3.02 -30.71 0.32
N GLU A 742 -4.21 -31.29 0.23
CA GLU A 742 -4.69 -31.91 -1.02
C GLU A 742 -4.90 -30.88 -2.13
N HIS A 743 -5.42 -29.71 -1.79
CA HIS A 743 -5.52 -28.59 -2.72
C HIS A 743 -4.14 -28.14 -3.23
N ASN A 744 -3.15 -28.02 -2.33
CA ASN A 744 -1.79 -27.66 -2.66
C ASN A 744 -1.09 -28.68 -3.57
N LYS A 745 -1.36 -29.99 -3.44
CA LYS A 745 -0.81 -31.03 -4.35
C LYS A 745 -1.17 -30.79 -5.81
N THR A 746 -2.35 -30.22 -6.07
CA THR A 746 -2.80 -29.89 -7.43
C THR A 746 -2.28 -28.53 -7.88
N MET A 747 -2.32 -27.54 -6.98
CA MET A 747 -1.99 -26.15 -7.29
C MET A 747 -0.49 -25.90 -7.43
N ILE A 748 0.33 -26.41 -6.50
CA ILE A 748 1.77 -26.11 -6.43
C ILE A 748 2.53 -26.54 -7.70
N PRO A 749 2.35 -27.76 -8.25
CA PRO A 749 3.05 -28.15 -9.47
C PRO A 749 2.75 -27.23 -10.66
N ALA A 750 1.48 -26.83 -10.81
CA ALA A 750 1.07 -25.90 -11.86
C ALA A 750 1.70 -24.51 -11.66
N GLN A 751 1.74 -24.01 -10.42
CA GLN A 751 2.38 -22.75 -10.07
C GLN A 751 3.89 -22.77 -10.31
N ILE A 752 4.59 -23.85 -9.92
CA ILE A 752 6.03 -24.00 -10.15
C ILE A 752 6.33 -23.99 -11.65
N LEU A 753 5.50 -24.65 -12.48
CA LEU A 753 5.73 -24.65 -13.93
C LEU A 753 5.39 -23.31 -14.60
N CYS A 754 4.38 -22.59 -14.10
CA CYS A 754 4.04 -21.26 -14.60
C CYS A 754 5.04 -20.17 -14.16
N PHE A 755 5.54 -20.27 -12.93
CA PHE A 755 6.26 -19.21 -12.21
C PHE A 755 7.68 -19.57 -11.78
N GLY A 756 8.19 -20.77 -12.07
CA GLY A 756 9.46 -21.28 -11.57
C GLY A 756 10.71 -20.50 -11.94
N ASN A 757 10.60 -19.50 -12.82
CA ASN A 757 11.68 -18.55 -13.11
C ASN A 757 11.66 -17.32 -12.17
N LEU A 758 10.75 -17.27 -11.20
CA LEU A 758 10.55 -16.16 -10.27
C LEU A 758 10.90 -16.64 -8.85
N GLU A 759 12.12 -16.34 -8.41
CA GLU A 759 12.68 -16.78 -7.11
C GLU A 759 11.78 -16.40 -5.93
N GLY A 760 11.16 -15.21 -5.96
CA GLY A 760 10.26 -14.74 -4.91
C GLY A 760 8.99 -15.60 -4.73
N GLU A 761 8.35 -15.99 -5.84
CA GLU A 761 7.15 -16.84 -5.82
C GLU A 761 7.50 -18.26 -5.36
N LEU A 762 8.66 -18.79 -5.77
CA LEU A 762 9.14 -20.09 -5.30
C LEU A 762 9.41 -20.10 -3.79
N LYS A 763 10.07 -19.06 -3.27
CA LYS A 763 10.33 -18.94 -1.83
C LYS A 763 9.01 -18.89 -1.04
N GLU A 764 8.03 -18.15 -1.52
CA GLU A 764 6.73 -18.07 -0.87
C GLU A 764 5.97 -19.40 -0.85
N ILE A 765 5.99 -20.13 -1.97
CA ILE A 765 5.38 -21.47 -2.06
C ILE A 765 6.02 -22.40 -1.02
N LEU A 766 7.35 -22.40 -0.92
CA LEU A 766 8.10 -23.22 0.04
C LEU A 766 7.79 -22.83 1.49
N ASP A 767 7.77 -21.54 1.82
CA ASP A 767 7.49 -21.07 3.19
C ASP A 767 6.08 -21.46 3.64
N LYS A 768 5.09 -21.34 2.75
CA LYS A 768 3.71 -21.76 3.03
C LYS A 768 3.60 -23.27 3.24
N ASP A 769 4.28 -24.06 2.42
CA ASP A 769 4.25 -25.52 2.52
C ASP A 769 4.95 -25.99 3.80
N ASN A 770 6.09 -25.40 4.13
CA ASN A 770 6.79 -25.67 5.39
C ASN A 770 5.93 -25.36 6.63
N ARG A 771 5.22 -24.22 6.64
CA ARG A 771 4.29 -23.88 7.73
C ARG A 771 3.13 -24.87 7.84
N LEU A 772 2.59 -25.31 6.71
CA LEU A 772 1.54 -26.32 6.66
C LEU A 772 2.02 -27.67 7.23
N VAL A 773 3.20 -28.13 6.81
CA VAL A 773 3.82 -29.38 7.30
C VAL A 773 4.08 -29.30 8.80
N LYS A 774 4.69 -28.21 9.30
CA LYS A 774 4.90 -28.00 10.75
C LYS A 774 3.59 -28.14 11.53
N CYS A 775 2.50 -27.53 11.05
CA CYS A 775 1.20 -27.56 11.73
C CYS A 775 0.52 -28.94 11.68
N LEU A 776 0.71 -29.70 10.61
CA LEU A 776 0.18 -31.06 10.46
C LEU A 776 0.92 -32.12 11.26
N VAL A 777 2.21 -31.90 11.57
CA VAL A 777 3.02 -32.84 12.38
C VAL A 777 2.80 -32.60 13.88
N LEU A 778 2.46 -31.37 14.27
CA LEU A 778 2.24 -30.98 15.67
C LEU A 778 0.80 -31.21 16.18
N LYS A 779 -0.15 -31.47 15.28
CA LYS A 779 -1.56 -31.79 15.58
C LYS A 779 -1.84 -33.22 15.18
#